data_AF-A0A9Q9EL75-F1
#
_entry.id   AF-A0A9Q9EL75-F1
#
_cell.length_a   1.000
_cell.length_b   1.000
_cell.length_c   1.000
_cell.angle_alpha   90.00
_cell.angle_beta   90.00
_cell.angle_gamma   90.00
#
_symmetry.space_group_name_H-M   'P 1'
#
loop_
_entity.id
_entity.type
_entity.pdbx_description
1 polymer ?
#
loop_
_entity_poly.entity_id
_entity_poly.type
_entity_poly.pdbx_seq_one_letter_code
_entity_poly.pdbx_strand_id
1 'polypeptide(L)'
;MDAQQEQRPQGRYARYKAGTRRVIKWLTKIARRCCDIRAIIKSLKKLFKEAASAHTNSIPQHLSTYPPQSVPQDILDTLDEVITARRESADWYAAHPVKQGQGFEEDNARHLHFIKVLEQVQKILDSSISSSSNGQDRLDDMIQDLTLEPANTAVEPISEIDIEGSEVVLEEGEGDDVFALWCFLEDLNDVRNAVSISWNEVVTGDLSVTAAAVITEKAFKLMSAANDTFVAQYPKFYCWAAMQEYMWLAMTLGGPSIYCFPAGEHKDFKFQPPRSGLSPARLLCINGASLLIAFGKACDQFDPASGSATTKWDLFCPETSFGDKLRGLMDDVYIACRVPKAMRPLGNDSLEPDVFTKALITLCRPSIENKFQTPIWFAVAAQIPIIIHDVLSAAPDRAYQDLRRIAISAEKLAMSLAKKARTAQKTRLESVRDVCRELLDPKPAKLKGKMLHYKQFNSVQRLKVLPTAAACISQTIKSTVHEAGIEQANDGCIVLGLAYLYRCLRHQNAVHSWPDMEYVITQHSLVTAREDKQGKSGHRPQFADAYALALTGVDKTGERTASPSLPSKKAIKANARALIASTAVRPTTPPAVAWGKQAVQAENLVDQLIQFKNHYVAGEIDLNFNYVTFAEECARLLSALQREIIARVPDVLPRKKAPDHEVLYSILQWLESTEGNSSKSRVASAASSILGQAIDSDAESFLSEARSQSSGSLSAEHHIPRPLAAITPDFKTTLLMNEVGAKTEITRTSFTIWDARGTMRKWAGALETTAAFDRIAQSDLDLDQKMAAALELDQKWETDKRWRDGSEVWSGPWTETEYLNRWAEHSP
;
A
#
# COMPACT_ATOMS: atom_id res chain seq x y z
N MET A 1 32.64 -17.80 11.53
CA MET A 1 31.69 -17.21 12.49
C MET A 1 30.62 -16.53 11.66
N ASP A 2 29.60 -17.28 11.28
CA ASP A 2 28.40 -16.69 10.68
C ASP A 2 27.71 -15.94 11.82
N ALA A 3 27.78 -14.61 11.80
CA ALA A 3 26.92 -13.81 12.65
C ALA A 3 25.49 -14.21 12.28
N GLN A 4 24.84 -15.02 13.13
CA GLN A 4 23.42 -15.27 13.03
C GLN A 4 22.76 -13.90 13.07
N GLN A 5 22.37 -13.41 11.89
CA GLN A 5 21.65 -12.16 11.76
C GLN A 5 20.29 -12.43 12.40
N GLU A 6 20.20 -12.13 13.69
CA GLU A 6 19.03 -12.35 14.52
C GLU A 6 17.83 -11.76 13.77
N GLN A 7 16.93 -12.62 13.33
CA GLN A 7 15.76 -12.20 12.57
C GLN A 7 14.99 -11.22 13.44
N ARG A 8 14.83 -9.98 12.97
CA ARG A 8 14.08 -8.97 13.71
C ARG A 8 12.66 -9.49 13.96
N PRO A 9 12.13 -9.35 15.19
CA PRO A 9 10.78 -9.79 15.51
C PRO A 9 9.78 -9.08 14.59
N GLN A 10 8.99 -9.84 13.85
CA GLN A 10 7.98 -9.30 12.94
C GLN A 10 6.62 -9.21 13.65
N GLY A 11 5.97 -8.05 13.54
CA GLY A 11 4.62 -7.80 14.09
C GLY A 11 4.61 -7.22 15.50
N ARG A 12 3.48 -6.62 15.89
CA ARG A 12 3.32 -5.90 17.17
C ARG A 12 3.55 -6.80 18.38
N TYR A 13 3.04 -8.03 18.37
CA TYR A 13 3.22 -8.97 19.49
C TYR A 13 4.68 -9.39 19.68
N ALA A 14 5.38 -9.72 18.60
CA ALA A 14 6.79 -10.11 18.66
C ALA A 14 7.68 -8.95 19.14
N ARG A 15 7.40 -7.72 18.65
CA ARG A 15 8.07 -6.50 19.13
C ARG A 15 7.80 -6.25 20.60
N TYR A 16 6.55 -6.36 21.03
CA TYR A 16 6.15 -6.27 22.43
C TYR A 16 6.94 -7.27 23.32
N LYS A 17 7.02 -8.55 22.92
CA LYS A 17 7.78 -9.56 23.67
C LYS A 17 9.28 -9.27 23.68
N ALA A 18 9.84 -8.83 22.56
CA ALA A 18 11.24 -8.44 22.48
C ALA A 18 11.55 -7.22 23.36
N GLY A 19 10.69 -6.19 23.35
CA GLY A 19 10.80 -5.02 24.21
C GLY A 19 10.70 -5.37 25.69
N THR A 20 9.73 -6.21 26.06
CA THR A 20 9.58 -6.73 27.43
C THR A 20 10.83 -7.49 27.88
N ARG A 21 11.37 -8.40 27.05
CA ARG A 21 12.63 -9.10 27.33
C ARG A 21 13.81 -8.15 27.46
N ARG A 22 13.90 -7.11 26.61
CA ARG A 22 14.95 -6.10 26.67
C ARG A 22 14.93 -5.35 27.99
N VAL A 23 13.76 -4.86 28.41
CA VAL A 23 13.57 -4.18 29.69
C VAL A 23 13.94 -5.09 30.86
N ILE A 24 13.47 -6.35 30.87
CA ILE A 24 13.76 -7.30 31.95
C ILE A 24 15.24 -7.68 32.00
N LYS A 25 15.87 -7.89 30.84
CA LYS A 25 17.32 -8.17 30.76
C LYS A 25 18.12 -7.00 31.30
N TRP A 26 17.72 -5.77 30.96
CA TRP A 26 18.34 -4.56 31.50
C TRP A 26 18.13 -4.45 33.03
N LEU A 27 16.90 -4.58 33.52
CA LEU A 27 16.58 -4.57 34.96
C LEU A 27 17.36 -5.63 35.72
N THR A 28 17.45 -6.86 35.17
CA THR A 28 18.21 -7.95 35.76
C THR A 28 19.70 -7.61 35.81
N LYS A 29 20.27 -7.05 34.72
CA LYS A 29 21.68 -6.64 34.67
C LYS A 29 21.98 -5.57 35.72
N ILE A 30 21.11 -4.58 35.88
CA ILE A 30 21.26 -3.52 36.90
C ILE A 30 21.13 -4.10 38.30
N ALA A 31 20.11 -4.92 38.55
CA ALA A 31 19.93 -5.58 39.84
C ALA A 31 21.16 -6.45 40.21
N ARG A 32 21.85 -7.09 39.25
CA ARG A 32 23.10 -7.86 39.53
C ARG A 32 24.22 -6.98 40.06
N ARG A 33 24.26 -5.73 39.63
CA ARG A 33 25.28 -4.76 40.04
C ARG A 33 24.93 -4.10 41.36
N CYS A 34 23.65 -3.88 41.61
CA CYS A 34 23.16 -3.20 42.80
C CYS A 34 22.94 -4.15 43.98
N CYS A 35 22.90 -5.48 43.82
CA CYS A 35 22.57 -6.34 44.96
C CYS A 35 22.88 -7.81 44.67
N ASP A 36 23.04 -8.61 45.73
CA ASP A 36 23.06 -10.06 45.60
C ASP A 36 21.69 -10.53 45.10
N ILE A 37 21.58 -10.66 43.78
CA ILE A 37 20.37 -11.13 43.10
C ILE A 37 19.91 -12.48 43.63
N ARG A 38 20.78 -13.33 44.18
CA ARG A 38 20.30 -14.59 44.77
C ARG A 38 19.50 -14.33 46.03
N ALA A 39 19.90 -13.35 46.85
CA ALA A 39 19.12 -12.91 48.00
C ALA A 39 17.81 -12.25 47.58
N ILE A 40 17.82 -11.41 46.52
CA ILE A 40 16.60 -10.76 46.03
C ILE A 40 15.70 -11.73 45.26
N ILE A 41 16.19 -12.61 44.40
CA ILE A 41 15.39 -13.63 43.71
C ILE A 41 14.84 -14.63 44.72
N LYS A 42 15.59 -15.01 45.75
CA LYS A 42 15.06 -15.83 46.85
C LYS A 42 13.96 -15.08 47.59
N SER A 43 14.13 -13.78 47.83
CA SER A 43 13.10 -12.90 48.39
C SER A 43 11.94 -12.62 47.42
N LEU A 44 12.16 -12.58 46.11
CA LEU A 44 11.16 -12.33 45.06
C LEU A 44 10.38 -13.59 44.77
N LYS A 45 11.00 -14.76 44.68
CA LYS A 45 10.30 -16.04 44.60
C LYS A 45 9.50 -16.30 45.87
N LYS A 46 10.05 -15.92 47.04
CA LYS A 46 9.29 -15.90 48.30
C LYS A 46 8.15 -14.88 48.24
N LEU A 47 8.39 -13.67 47.75
CA LEU A 47 7.37 -12.61 47.59
C LEU A 47 6.35 -12.93 46.50
N PHE A 48 6.67 -13.60 45.40
CA PHE A 48 5.68 -14.00 44.38
C PHE A 48 4.84 -15.16 44.89
N LYS A 49 5.44 -16.05 45.70
CA LYS A 49 4.74 -17.11 46.43
C LYS A 49 3.88 -16.56 47.58
N GLU A 50 4.27 -15.43 48.18
CA GLU A 50 3.55 -14.74 49.26
C GLU A 50 2.63 -13.60 48.74
N ALA A 51 2.84 -13.04 47.55
CA ALA A 51 2.05 -11.95 46.93
C ALA A 51 0.80 -12.44 46.20
N ALA A 52 0.61 -13.76 46.12
CA ALA A 52 -0.73 -14.33 46.07
C ALA A 52 -1.58 -13.89 47.29
N SER A 53 -0.96 -13.37 48.35
CA SER A 53 -1.58 -12.64 49.46
C SER A 53 -0.85 -11.31 49.76
N ALA A 54 -1.13 -10.28 48.95
CA ALA A 54 -1.01 -8.85 49.27
C ALA A 54 0.22 -8.37 50.09
N HIS A 55 1.32 -7.96 49.43
CA HIS A 55 2.16 -6.78 49.74
C HIS A 55 3.43 -6.75 48.85
N THR A 56 3.44 -5.87 47.83
CA THR A 56 4.52 -5.74 46.82
C THR A 56 5.30 -4.41 46.93
N ASN A 57 5.56 -3.91 48.15
CA ASN A 57 6.18 -2.58 48.35
C ASN A 57 7.71 -2.59 48.62
N SER A 58 8.40 -3.73 48.66
CA SER A 58 9.79 -3.80 49.17
C SER A 58 10.91 -3.71 48.11
N ILE A 59 10.60 -3.83 46.82
CA ILE A 59 11.62 -3.76 45.75
C ILE A 59 12.15 -2.33 45.53
N PRO A 60 11.31 -1.26 45.55
CA PRO A 60 11.78 0.10 45.26
C PRO A 60 12.78 0.65 46.29
N GLN A 61 12.69 0.23 47.56
CA GLN A 61 13.56 0.71 48.64
C GLN A 61 15.02 0.26 48.52
N HIS A 62 15.31 -0.82 47.80
CA HIS A 62 16.68 -1.31 47.63
C HIS A 62 17.39 -0.68 46.42
N LEU A 63 16.64 -0.09 45.48
CA LEU A 63 17.21 0.57 44.31
C LEU A 63 17.67 2.01 44.62
N SER A 64 17.11 2.66 45.65
CA SER A 64 17.44 4.04 46.02
C SER A 64 18.77 4.22 46.75
N THR A 65 19.43 3.14 47.19
CA THR A 65 20.69 3.20 47.94
C THR A 65 21.96 3.16 47.08
N TYR A 66 21.83 3.05 45.75
CA TYR A 66 22.96 2.92 44.82
C TYR A 66 23.20 4.20 44.01
N PRO A 67 24.45 4.50 43.63
CA PRO A 67 24.75 5.68 42.83
C PRO A 67 23.91 5.65 41.54
N PRO A 68 23.27 6.78 41.16
CA PRO A 68 22.33 6.82 40.05
C PRO A 68 23.06 6.45 38.76
N GLN A 69 22.83 5.22 38.29
CA GLN A 69 23.27 4.80 36.98
C GLN A 69 22.28 5.38 35.96
N SER A 70 22.79 6.11 34.97
CA SER A 70 21.97 6.70 33.91
C SER A 70 21.16 5.59 33.22
N VAL A 71 19.83 5.69 33.27
CA VAL A 71 18.93 4.81 32.53
C VAL A 71 19.04 5.16 31.04
N PRO A 72 19.37 4.21 30.16
CA PRO A 72 19.39 4.49 28.72
C PRO A 72 18.00 4.89 28.22
N GLN A 73 17.91 5.97 27.43
CA GLN A 73 16.63 6.50 26.93
C GLN A 73 15.84 5.46 26.12
N ASP A 74 16.54 4.62 25.34
CA ASP A 74 15.93 3.55 24.56
C ASP A 74 15.19 2.51 25.42
N ILE A 75 15.58 2.33 26.69
CA ILE A 75 14.87 1.45 27.63
C ILE A 75 13.59 2.09 28.14
N LEU A 76 13.60 3.41 28.39
CA LEU A 76 12.40 4.16 28.78
C LEU A 76 11.39 4.19 27.65
N ASP A 77 11.84 4.47 26.42
CA ASP A 77 10.98 4.47 25.23
C ASP A 77 10.38 3.07 25.02
N THR A 78 11.19 2.02 25.12
CA THR A 78 10.71 0.63 25.03
C THR A 78 9.68 0.31 26.13
N LEU A 79 9.90 0.78 27.36
CA LEU A 79 8.98 0.54 28.47
C LEU A 79 7.64 1.27 28.27
N ASP A 80 7.69 2.51 27.78
CA ASP A 80 6.50 3.30 27.46
C ASP A 80 5.66 2.66 26.35
N GLU A 81 6.31 2.17 25.28
CA GLU A 81 5.65 1.43 24.21
C GLU A 81 4.97 0.14 24.72
N VAL A 82 5.66 -0.61 25.59
CA VAL A 82 5.13 -1.85 26.21
C VAL A 82 3.92 -1.55 27.10
N ILE A 83 3.98 -0.48 27.90
CA ILE A 83 2.87 -0.04 28.77
C ILE A 83 1.67 0.39 27.92
N THR A 84 1.91 1.24 26.92
CA THR A 84 0.87 1.77 26.02
C THR A 84 0.15 0.64 25.29
N ALA A 85 0.88 -0.27 24.65
CA ALA A 85 0.29 -1.41 23.94
C ALA A 85 -0.54 -2.30 24.88
N ARG A 86 -0.10 -2.49 26.14
CA ARG A 86 -0.88 -3.27 27.10
C ARG A 86 -2.14 -2.53 27.56
N ARG A 87 -2.08 -1.22 27.83
CA ARG A 87 -3.26 -0.43 28.21
C ARG A 87 -4.32 -0.45 27.12
N GLU A 88 -3.94 -0.20 25.87
CA GLU A 88 -4.87 -0.23 24.73
C GLU A 88 -5.56 -1.60 24.59
N SER A 89 -4.80 -2.68 24.77
CA SER A 89 -5.36 -4.02 24.77
C SER A 89 -6.29 -4.27 25.96
N ALA A 90 -5.93 -3.81 27.16
CA ALA A 90 -6.76 -3.90 28.37
C ALA A 90 -8.09 -3.16 28.19
N ASP A 91 -8.04 -1.95 27.63
CA ASP A 91 -9.21 -1.12 27.34
C ASP A 91 -10.10 -1.77 26.28
N TRP A 92 -9.48 -2.37 25.26
CA TRP A 92 -10.21 -3.15 24.26
C TRP A 92 -10.94 -4.32 24.92
N TYR A 93 -10.30 -5.09 25.81
CA TYR A 93 -10.97 -6.17 26.54
C TYR A 93 -12.05 -5.70 27.50
N ALA A 94 -11.81 -4.63 28.23
CA ALA A 94 -12.80 -4.06 29.14
C ALA A 94 -14.08 -3.61 28.42
N ALA A 95 -13.97 -3.30 27.12
CA ALA A 95 -15.11 -3.00 26.27
C ALA A 95 -15.88 -4.25 25.78
N HIS A 96 -15.36 -5.47 25.97
CA HIS A 96 -16.05 -6.71 25.59
C HIS A 96 -16.90 -7.23 26.74
N PRO A 97 -18.20 -7.51 26.50
CA PRO A 97 -19.00 -8.23 27.47
C PRO A 97 -18.60 -9.70 27.41
N VAL A 98 -17.76 -10.14 28.34
CA VAL A 98 -17.35 -11.54 28.44
C VAL A 98 -18.32 -12.29 29.34
N LYS A 99 -18.55 -13.56 29.04
CA LYS A 99 -19.34 -14.45 29.89
C LYS A 99 -18.69 -14.53 31.28
N GLN A 100 -19.41 -14.10 32.31
CA GLN A 100 -18.97 -14.26 33.70
C GLN A 100 -18.57 -15.73 33.94
N GLY A 101 -17.34 -15.94 34.43
CA GLY A 101 -16.82 -17.26 34.80
C GLY A 101 -15.93 -18.00 33.77
N GLN A 102 -15.56 -17.40 32.63
CA GLN A 102 -14.64 -18.02 31.66
C GLN A 102 -13.16 -17.59 31.78
N GLY A 103 -12.70 -17.16 32.96
CA GLY A 103 -11.28 -16.81 33.19
C GLY A 103 -10.83 -15.47 32.58
N PHE A 104 -11.55 -14.90 31.61
CA PHE A 104 -11.21 -13.61 31.00
C PHE A 104 -11.15 -12.43 31.97
N GLU A 105 -12.04 -12.36 32.96
CA GLU A 105 -11.97 -11.32 34.00
C GLU A 105 -10.70 -11.47 34.83
N GLU A 106 -10.29 -12.71 35.12
CA GLU A 106 -9.04 -12.99 35.81
C GLU A 106 -7.83 -12.65 34.95
N ASP A 107 -7.85 -12.97 33.66
CA ASP A 107 -6.78 -12.63 32.72
C ASP A 107 -6.65 -11.13 32.53
N ASN A 108 -7.76 -10.40 32.41
CA ASN A 108 -7.74 -8.94 32.35
C ASN A 108 -7.26 -8.34 33.69
N ALA A 109 -7.66 -8.90 34.84
CA ALA A 109 -7.16 -8.48 36.14
C ALA A 109 -5.65 -8.71 36.29
N ARG A 110 -5.14 -9.86 35.81
CA ARG A 110 -3.68 -10.15 35.74
C ARG A 110 -2.97 -9.17 34.82
N HIS A 111 -3.56 -8.83 33.67
CA HIS A 111 -3.01 -7.88 32.72
C HIS A 111 -2.95 -6.46 33.28
N LEU A 112 -4.03 -5.98 33.92
CA LEU A 112 -4.08 -4.69 34.62
C LEU A 112 -3.08 -4.64 35.79
N HIS A 113 -2.92 -5.74 36.52
CA HIS A 113 -1.90 -5.83 37.56
C HIS A 113 -0.49 -5.72 36.96
N PHE A 114 -0.21 -6.40 35.86
CA PHE A 114 1.09 -6.33 35.18
C PHE A 114 1.38 -4.93 34.62
N ILE A 115 0.38 -4.24 34.05
CA ILE A 115 0.49 -2.84 33.63
C ILE A 115 0.91 -1.96 34.82
N LYS A 116 0.23 -2.09 35.98
CA LYS A 116 0.59 -1.32 37.19
C LYS A 116 2.02 -1.58 37.65
N VAL A 117 2.50 -2.82 37.54
CA VAL A 117 3.90 -3.16 37.86
C VAL A 117 4.86 -2.43 36.91
N LEU A 118 4.59 -2.42 35.60
CA LEU A 118 5.43 -1.72 34.62
C LEU A 118 5.41 -0.19 34.84
N GLU A 119 4.25 0.39 35.13
CA GLU A 119 4.11 1.82 35.46
C GLU A 119 4.90 2.19 36.72
N GLN A 120 4.87 1.33 37.75
CA GLN A 120 5.68 1.52 38.96
C GLN A 120 7.18 1.47 38.63
N VAL A 121 7.61 0.55 37.78
CA VAL A 121 8.99 0.49 37.31
C VAL A 121 9.35 1.77 36.57
N GLN A 122 8.54 2.23 35.62
CA GLN A 122 8.77 3.47 34.86
C GLN A 122 8.92 4.66 35.81
N LYS A 123 8.00 4.83 36.77
CA LYS A 123 8.03 5.91 37.75
C LYS A 123 9.32 5.92 38.60
N ILE A 124 9.82 4.74 38.99
CA ILE A 124 11.07 4.61 39.74
C ILE A 124 12.26 5.05 38.87
N LEU A 125 12.26 4.67 37.59
CA LEU A 125 13.31 5.05 36.65
C LEU A 125 13.27 6.56 36.33
N ASP A 126 12.10 7.17 36.16
CA ASP A 126 11.98 8.61 35.90
C ASP A 126 12.42 9.46 37.12
N SER A 127 12.11 8.97 38.32
CA SER A 127 12.50 9.64 39.57
C SER A 127 14.02 9.63 39.78
N SER A 128 14.71 8.58 39.33
CA SER A 128 16.17 8.49 39.44
C SER A 128 16.87 9.45 38.47
N ILE A 129 16.30 9.68 37.30
CA ILE A 129 16.79 10.67 36.32
C ILE A 129 16.61 12.10 36.86
N SER A 130 15.42 12.41 37.38
CA SER A 130 15.10 13.75 37.89
C SER A 130 15.91 14.14 39.13
N SER A 131 16.37 13.17 39.92
CA SER A 131 17.18 13.43 41.12
C SER A 131 18.64 13.78 40.79
N SER A 132 19.12 13.42 39.60
CA SER A 132 20.50 13.67 39.18
C SER A 132 20.73 15.12 38.73
N SER A 133 19.71 15.80 38.20
CA SER A 133 19.87 17.16 37.65
C SER A 133 20.05 18.24 38.72
N ASN A 134 19.54 18.04 39.93
CA ASN A 134 19.75 18.99 41.05
C ASN A 134 21.12 18.87 41.72
N GLY A 135 21.91 17.84 41.38
CA GLY A 135 23.29 17.68 41.86
C GLY A 135 24.36 18.21 40.91
N GLN A 136 24.03 18.44 39.63
CA GLN A 136 25.01 18.79 38.61
C GLN A 136 25.53 20.24 38.76
N ASP A 137 24.64 21.21 39.06
CA ASP A 137 25.06 22.61 39.33
C ASP A 137 25.95 22.74 40.58
N ARG A 138 25.92 21.75 41.48
CA ARG A 138 26.76 21.74 42.68
C ARG A 138 28.05 20.94 42.51
N LEU A 139 28.12 20.08 41.49
CA LEU A 139 29.32 19.32 41.12
C LEU A 139 30.24 20.15 40.22
N ASP A 140 29.72 21.01 39.34
CA ASP A 140 30.56 21.92 38.56
C ASP A 140 31.23 22.99 39.44
N ASP A 141 30.58 23.42 40.53
CA ASP A 141 31.18 24.28 41.56
C ASP A 141 32.21 23.54 42.45
N MET A 142 32.07 22.21 42.63
CA MET A 142 33.03 21.40 43.41
C MET A 142 34.21 20.86 42.57
N ILE A 143 34.04 20.70 41.26
CA ILE A 143 35.10 20.25 40.34
C ILE A 143 36.14 21.36 40.10
N GLN A 144 35.79 22.63 40.34
CA GLN A 144 36.76 23.73 40.26
C GLN A 144 37.71 23.82 41.48
N ASP A 145 37.46 23.06 42.55
CA ASP A 145 38.21 23.13 43.82
C ASP A 145 38.99 21.84 44.15
N LEU A 146 39.10 20.90 43.21
CA LEU A 146 39.85 19.65 43.37
C LEU A 146 41.00 19.53 42.36
N THR A 147 42.07 20.28 42.62
CA THR A 147 43.41 19.89 42.16
C THR A 147 43.85 18.59 42.86
N LEU A 148 44.12 17.59 42.03
CA LEU A 148 44.43 16.20 42.38
C LEU A 148 45.75 16.03 43.16
N GLU A 149 45.71 15.25 44.24
CA GLU A 149 46.82 14.42 44.71
C GLU A 149 46.52 12.95 44.33
N PRO A 150 47.47 12.18 43.76
CA PRO A 150 47.22 10.82 43.33
C PRO A 150 47.34 9.83 44.50
N ALA A 151 46.20 9.40 45.04
CA ALA A 151 46.14 8.25 45.96
C ALA A 151 46.04 6.94 45.16
N ASN A 152 47.16 6.22 45.11
CA ASN A 152 47.23 4.81 44.73
C ASN A 152 46.43 3.94 45.71
N THR A 153 45.22 3.58 45.33
CA THR A 153 44.58 2.34 45.81
C THR A 153 44.05 1.61 44.59
N ALA A 154 44.79 0.58 44.19
CA ALA A 154 44.33 -0.41 43.23
C ALA A 154 43.09 -1.10 43.81
N VAL A 155 41.91 -0.69 43.34
CA VAL A 155 40.70 -1.49 43.49
C VAL A 155 40.90 -2.66 42.54
N GLU A 156 41.09 -3.86 43.09
CA GLU A 156 41.12 -5.08 42.27
C GLU A 156 39.80 -5.17 41.49
N PRO A 157 39.85 -5.38 40.16
CA PRO A 157 38.65 -5.59 39.38
C PRO A 157 37.94 -6.81 39.96
N ILE A 158 36.72 -6.59 40.47
CA ILE A 158 35.82 -7.68 40.84
C ILE A 158 35.68 -8.56 39.61
N SER A 159 36.32 -9.72 39.63
CA SER A 159 36.26 -10.72 38.57
C SER A 159 34.78 -10.94 38.23
N GLU A 160 34.40 -10.72 36.97
CA GLU A 160 33.06 -11.01 36.47
C GLU A 160 32.70 -12.44 36.87
N ILE A 161 31.84 -12.57 37.88
CA ILE A 161 31.31 -13.88 38.27
C ILE A 161 30.39 -14.27 37.13
N ASP A 162 30.89 -15.19 36.31
CA ASP A 162 30.21 -15.73 35.15
C ASP A 162 29.04 -16.62 35.61
N ILE A 163 27.91 -16.00 35.93
CA ILE A 163 26.64 -16.69 36.17
C ILE A 163 25.90 -16.78 34.82
N GLU A 164 26.47 -17.55 33.90
CA GLU A 164 25.92 -17.80 32.56
C GLU A 164 24.70 -18.74 32.55
N GLY A 165 24.29 -19.30 33.70
CA GLY A 165 23.34 -20.44 33.73
C GLY A 165 21.90 -20.18 34.16
N SER A 166 21.44 -18.94 34.35
CA SER A 166 20.07 -18.67 34.80
C SER A 166 19.41 -17.58 33.99
N GLU A 167 19.03 -17.93 32.77
CA GLU A 167 18.11 -17.11 31.97
C GLU A 167 16.78 -17.01 32.71
N VAL A 168 16.36 -15.78 33.01
CA VAL A 168 15.04 -15.51 33.57
C VAL A 168 14.04 -15.76 32.45
N VAL A 169 13.57 -16.99 32.34
CA VAL A 169 12.47 -17.35 31.44
C VAL A 169 11.21 -16.72 32.02
N LEU A 170 10.65 -15.74 31.31
CA LEU A 170 9.31 -15.27 31.59
C LEU A 170 8.36 -16.43 31.31
N GLU A 171 7.58 -16.84 32.31
CA GLU A 171 6.51 -17.81 32.09
C GLU A 171 5.59 -17.23 31.00
N GLU A 172 5.55 -17.90 29.85
CA GLU A 172 4.53 -17.69 28.82
C GLU A 172 3.22 -18.18 29.41
N GLY A 173 2.51 -17.28 30.10
CA GLY A 173 1.27 -17.62 30.78
C GLY A 173 0.15 -17.89 29.79
N GLU A 174 -0.77 -18.79 30.16
CA GLU A 174 -1.94 -19.22 29.37
C GLU A 174 -2.90 -18.08 28.91
N GLY A 175 -2.65 -16.82 29.30
CA GLY A 175 -3.42 -15.64 28.88
C GLY A 175 -2.78 -14.79 27.77
N ASP A 176 -1.58 -15.11 27.30
CA ASP A 176 -0.88 -14.31 26.28
C ASP A 176 -1.54 -14.41 24.88
N ASP A 177 -2.30 -15.47 24.63
CA ASP A 177 -2.90 -15.75 23.32
C ASP A 177 -3.92 -14.68 22.92
N VAL A 178 -4.70 -14.18 23.87
CA VAL A 178 -5.68 -13.12 23.60
C VAL A 178 -4.95 -11.85 23.16
N PHE A 179 -3.91 -11.45 23.93
CA PHE A 179 -3.11 -10.27 23.65
C PHE A 179 -2.40 -10.38 22.30
N ALA A 180 -1.91 -11.58 21.95
CA ALA A 180 -1.36 -11.88 20.64
C ALA A 180 -2.39 -11.71 19.52
N LEU A 181 -3.62 -12.19 19.72
CA LEU A 181 -4.73 -11.99 18.79
C LEU A 181 -5.06 -10.51 18.60
N TRP A 182 -5.14 -9.72 19.68
CA TRP A 182 -5.37 -8.27 19.58
C TRP A 182 -4.26 -7.58 18.79
N CYS A 183 -3.00 -7.87 19.09
CA CYS A 183 -1.85 -7.34 18.36
C CYS A 183 -1.91 -7.68 16.87
N PHE A 184 -2.32 -8.91 16.53
CA PHE A 184 -2.45 -9.35 15.15
C PHE A 184 -3.58 -8.62 14.41
N LEU A 185 -4.77 -8.50 15.02
CA LEU A 185 -5.90 -7.76 14.44
C LEU A 185 -5.57 -6.28 14.23
N GLU A 186 -4.83 -5.69 15.15
CA GLU A 186 -4.32 -4.33 15.04
C GLU A 186 -3.31 -4.17 13.89
N ASP A 187 -2.34 -5.07 13.74
CA ASP A 187 -1.40 -5.07 12.60
C ASP A 187 -2.17 -5.14 11.26
N LEU A 188 -3.22 -5.96 11.19
CA LEU A 188 -4.09 -6.03 10.01
C LEU A 188 -4.91 -4.74 9.81
N ASN A 189 -5.40 -4.13 10.89
CA ASN A 189 -6.11 -2.85 10.85
C ASN A 189 -5.21 -1.71 10.34
N ASP A 190 -3.95 -1.67 10.76
CA ASP A 190 -2.99 -0.67 10.31
C ASP A 190 -2.72 -0.80 8.81
N VAL A 191 -2.55 -2.03 8.31
CA VAL A 191 -2.41 -2.31 6.87
C VAL A 191 -3.66 -1.87 6.10
N ARG A 192 -4.86 -2.13 6.63
CA ARG A 192 -6.12 -1.65 6.04
C ARG A 192 -6.19 -0.12 5.99
N ASN A 193 -5.77 0.56 7.06
CA ASN A 193 -5.75 2.03 7.11
C ASN A 193 -4.75 2.59 6.10
N ALA A 194 -3.57 1.97 5.94
CA ALA A 194 -2.59 2.36 4.93
C ALA A 194 -3.12 2.21 3.49
N VAL A 195 -3.88 1.15 3.21
CA VAL A 195 -4.59 1.00 1.92
C VAL A 195 -5.64 2.11 1.76
N SER A 196 -6.44 2.39 2.79
CA SER A 196 -7.42 3.49 2.76
C SER A 196 -6.77 4.84 2.46
N ILE A 197 -5.65 5.15 3.09
CA ILE A 197 -4.86 6.37 2.82
C ILE A 197 -4.43 6.40 1.35
N SER A 198 -3.92 5.30 0.81
CA SER A 198 -3.51 5.21 -0.60
C SER A 198 -4.66 5.50 -1.57
N TRP A 199 -5.87 5.00 -1.27
CA TRP A 199 -7.05 5.31 -2.10
C TRP A 199 -7.57 6.74 -1.91
N ASN A 200 -7.39 7.34 -0.74
CA ASN A 200 -7.68 8.77 -0.57
C ASN A 200 -6.69 9.64 -1.37
N GLU A 201 -5.42 9.24 -1.46
CA GLU A 201 -4.43 9.91 -2.32
C GLU A 201 -4.78 9.78 -3.81
N VAL A 202 -5.48 8.71 -4.22
CA VAL A 202 -6.06 8.65 -5.57
C VAL A 202 -7.10 9.75 -5.75
N VAL A 203 -8.00 9.93 -4.78
CA VAL A 203 -9.04 10.97 -4.82
C VAL A 203 -8.42 12.37 -4.89
N THR A 204 -7.33 12.64 -4.17
CA THR A 204 -6.60 13.91 -4.21
C THR A 204 -5.76 14.08 -5.49
N GLY A 205 -5.43 13.00 -6.19
CA GLY A 205 -4.55 13.01 -7.35
C GLY A 205 -3.06 12.90 -6.99
N ASP A 206 -2.73 12.57 -5.75
CA ASP A 206 -1.35 12.34 -5.32
C ASP A 206 -0.85 10.93 -5.71
N LEU A 207 -1.78 10.00 -5.97
CA LEU A 207 -1.47 8.62 -6.34
C LEU A 207 -2.28 8.16 -7.56
N SER A 208 -1.68 7.35 -8.43
CA SER A 208 -2.40 6.74 -9.55
C SER A 208 -3.32 5.59 -9.06
N VAL A 209 -4.42 5.33 -9.77
CA VAL A 209 -5.32 4.19 -9.46
C VAL A 209 -4.55 2.87 -9.57
N THR A 210 -3.66 2.76 -10.56
CA THR A 210 -2.82 1.57 -10.77
C THR A 210 -1.90 1.31 -9.58
N ALA A 211 -1.23 2.35 -9.07
CA ALA A 211 -0.40 2.24 -7.87
C ALA A 211 -1.20 1.81 -6.63
N ALA A 212 -2.35 2.44 -6.38
CA ALA A 212 -3.21 2.08 -5.24
C ALA A 212 -3.67 0.61 -5.29
N ALA A 213 -4.02 0.10 -6.48
CA ALA A 213 -4.41 -1.30 -6.65
C ALA A 213 -3.25 -2.27 -6.43
N VAL A 214 -2.04 -1.95 -6.93
CA VAL A 214 -0.84 -2.78 -6.71
C VAL A 214 -0.43 -2.78 -5.23
N ILE A 215 -0.56 -1.64 -4.53
CA ILE A 215 -0.38 -1.53 -3.08
C ILE A 215 -1.42 -2.39 -2.35
N THR A 216 -2.68 -2.36 -2.78
CA THR A 216 -3.76 -3.18 -2.21
C THR A 216 -3.46 -4.68 -2.35
N GLU A 217 -3.03 -5.12 -3.53
CA GLU A 217 -2.61 -6.51 -3.76
C GLU A 217 -1.40 -6.91 -2.91
N LYS A 218 -0.45 -5.98 -2.72
CA LYS A 218 0.69 -6.21 -1.82
C LYS A 218 0.24 -6.33 -0.37
N ALA A 219 -0.71 -5.50 0.07
CA ALA A 219 -1.30 -5.56 1.40
C ALA A 219 -1.95 -6.94 1.65
N PHE A 220 -2.73 -7.47 0.70
CA PHE A 220 -3.31 -8.81 0.82
C PHE A 220 -2.26 -9.90 0.97
N LYS A 221 -1.16 -9.84 0.22
CA LYS A 221 -0.02 -10.76 0.36
C LYS A 221 0.60 -10.70 1.76
N LEU A 222 0.81 -9.50 2.29
CA LEU A 222 1.37 -9.30 3.63
C LEU A 222 0.43 -9.83 4.71
N MET A 223 -0.86 -9.52 4.62
CA MET A 223 -1.88 -9.99 5.55
C MET A 223 -1.99 -11.52 5.56
N SER A 224 -1.99 -12.16 4.38
CA SER A 224 -2.01 -13.62 4.25
C SER A 224 -0.79 -14.28 4.88
N ALA A 225 0.42 -13.78 4.58
CA ALA A 225 1.65 -14.33 5.14
C ALA A 225 1.74 -14.14 6.67
N ALA A 226 1.28 -12.98 7.17
CA ALA A 226 1.19 -12.71 8.60
C ALA A 226 0.21 -13.68 9.30
N ASN A 227 -0.93 -13.98 8.67
CA ASN A 227 -1.87 -14.97 9.18
C ASN A 227 -1.28 -16.38 9.25
N ASP A 228 -0.56 -16.82 8.22
CA ASP A 228 0.04 -18.15 8.23
C ASP A 228 1.05 -18.31 9.38
N THR A 229 1.82 -17.24 9.64
CA THR A 229 2.75 -17.19 10.77
C THR A 229 2.00 -17.17 12.12
N PHE A 230 0.93 -16.37 12.21
CA PHE A 230 0.11 -16.28 13.42
C PHE A 230 -0.59 -17.60 13.75
N VAL A 231 -1.21 -18.26 12.77
CA VAL A 231 -1.88 -19.56 12.95
C VAL A 231 -0.89 -20.67 13.31
N ALA A 232 0.33 -20.64 12.77
CA ALA A 232 1.36 -21.60 13.15
C ALA A 232 1.76 -21.46 14.63
N GLN A 233 1.75 -20.24 15.18
CA GLN A 233 2.05 -19.97 16.59
C GLN A 233 0.82 -20.20 17.49
N TYR A 234 -0.37 -19.91 16.99
CA TYR A 234 -1.64 -19.99 17.72
C TYR A 234 -2.69 -20.83 16.96
N PRO A 235 -2.54 -22.18 16.92
CA PRO A 235 -3.39 -23.03 16.09
C PRO A 235 -4.88 -22.97 16.42
N LYS A 236 -5.25 -22.57 17.65
CA LYS A 236 -6.66 -22.35 18.02
C LYS A 236 -7.33 -21.22 17.24
N PHE A 237 -6.57 -20.32 16.64
CA PHE A 237 -7.05 -19.21 15.81
C PHE A 237 -6.94 -19.51 14.30
N TYR A 238 -7.03 -20.78 13.90
CA TYR A 238 -6.89 -21.21 12.50
C TYR A 238 -7.90 -20.59 11.52
N CYS A 239 -9.03 -20.09 12.00
CA CYS A 239 -10.01 -19.40 11.17
C CYS A 239 -10.83 -18.36 11.97
N TRP A 240 -11.55 -17.52 11.24
CA TRP A 240 -12.44 -16.49 11.75
C TRP A 240 -13.49 -17.04 12.72
N ALA A 241 -14.10 -18.19 12.40
CA ALA A 241 -15.13 -18.79 13.24
C ALA A 241 -14.56 -19.26 14.59
N ALA A 242 -13.37 -19.86 14.60
CA ALA A 242 -12.70 -20.28 15.83
C ALA A 242 -12.30 -19.07 16.69
N MET A 243 -11.83 -17.99 16.06
CA MET A 243 -11.56 -16.72 16.75
C MET A 243 -12.84 -16.10 17.33
N GLN A 244 -13.95 -16.11 16.58
CA GLN A 244 -15.24 -15.60 17.02
C GLN A 244 -15.77 -16.39 18.23
N GLU A 245 -15.68 -17.73 18.18
CA GLU A 245 -16.04 -18.61 19.30
C GLU A 245 -15.19 -18.32 20.53
N TYR A 246 -13.87 -18.18 20.35
CA TYR A 246 -12.95 -17.85 21.43
C TYR A 246 -13.24 -16.50 22.09
N MET A 247 -13.57 -15.49 21.29
CA MET A 247 -13.98 -14.17 21.78
C MET A 247 -15.43 -14.11 22.28
N TRP A 248 -16.13 -15.24 22.27
CA TRP A 248 -17.52 -15.36 22.69
C TRP A 248 -18.44 -14.38 21.97
N LEU A 249 -18.27 -14.25 20.66
CA LEU A 249 -19.06 -13.35 19.82
C LEU A 249 -20.11 -14.11 19.01
N ALA A 250 -21.27 -13.49 18.84
CA ALA A 250 -22.31 -13.89 17.92
C ALA A 250 -22.58 -12.75 16.94
N MET A 251 -22.80 -13.11 15.67
CA MET A 251 -23.22 -12.15 14.65
C MET A 251 -24.62 -12.51 14.18
N THR A 252 -25.48 -11.50 14.05
CA THR A 252 -26.81 -11.66 13.46
C THR A 252 -27.07 -10.56 12.44
N LEU A 253 -27.85 -10.90 11.41
CA LEU A 253 -28.33 -9.94 10.42
C LEU A 253 -29.70 -9.45 10.88
N GLY A 254 -29.81 -8.16 11.20
CA GLY A 254 -31.08 -7.51 11.52
C GLY A 254 -31.43 -6.50 10.44
N GLY A 255 -32.02 -6.97 9.34
CA GLY A 255 -32.32 -6.12 8.17
C GLY A 255 -31.03 -5.70 7.44
N PRO A 256 -30.84 -4.40 7.13
CA PRO A 256 -29.65 -3.90 6.43
C PRO A 256 -28.40 -3.79 7.33
N SER A 257 -28.57 -4.03 8.64
CA SER A 257 -27.51 -3.87 9.63
C SER A 257 -27.02 -5.23 10.13
N ILE A 258 -25.70 -5.31 10.33
CA ILE A 258 -25.08 -6.44 10.99
C ILE A 258 -24.84 -6.06 12.45
N TYR A 259 -25.31 -6.92 13.35
CA TYR A 259 -25.09 -6.77 14.78
C TYR A 259 -24.09 -7.82 15.24
N CYS A 260 -23.13 -7.41 16.05
CA CYS A 260 -22.26 -8.30 16.79
C CYS A 260 -22.46 -8.06 18.28
N PHE A 261 -22.66 -9.14 19.01
CA PHE A 261 -23.01 -9.15 20.42
C PHE A 261 -22.37 -10.39 21.07
N PRO A 262 -22.23 -10.41 22.41
CA PRO A 262 -21.77 -11.59 23.12
C PRO A 262 -22.66 -12.81 22.84
N ALA A 263 -22.07 -13.98 22.66
CA ALA A 263 -22.83 -15.20 22.46
C ALA A 263 -23.70 -15.50 23.71
N GLY A 264 -24.97 -15.85 23.51
CA GLY A 264 -25.89 -16.19 24.61
C GLY A 264 -26.84 -15.09 25.08
N GLU A 265 -26.67 -13.82 24.68
CA GLU A 265 -27.55 -12.70 25.11
C GLU A 265 -28.64 -12.30 24.10
N HIS A 266 -28.95 -13.18 23.14
CA HIS A 266 -29.70 -12.87 21.90
C HIS A 266 -31.13 -12.31 22.09
N LYS A 267 -31.75 -12.36 23.27
CA LYS A 267 -33.17 -12.01 23.44
C LYS A 267 -33.46 -10.64 24.06
N ASP A 268 -32.55 -10.06 24.85
CA ASP A 268 -32.82 -8.81 25.60
C ASP A 268 -31.69 -7.78 25.54
N PHE A 269 -30.64 -8.00 24.74
CA PHE A 269 -29.47 -7.12 24.69
C PHE A 269 -29.80 -5.75 24.09
N LYS A 270 -29.85 -4.71 24.93
CA LYS A 270 -29.86 -3.31 24.49
C LYS A 270 -28.43 -2.89 24.18
N PHE A 271 -28.10 -2.76 22.91
CA PHE A 271 -26.79 -2.29 22.46
C PHE A 271 -26.49 -0.90 23.05
N GLN A 272 -25.47 -0.82 23.90
CA GLN A 272 -24.87 0.45 24.30
C GLN A 272 -23.60 0.64 23.47
N PRO A 273 -23.46 1.73 22.70
CA PRO A 273 -22.22 1.99 21.97
C PRO A 273 -21.06 2.09 22.97
N PRO A 274 -19.89 1.48 22.66
CA PRO A 274 -18.74 1.49 23.56
C PRO A 274 -18.27 2.94 23.80
N ARG A 275 -17.95 3.26 25.06
CA ARG A 275 -17.53 4.62 25.47
C ARG A 275 -16.15 5.04 24.92
N SER A 276 -15.33 4.09 24.48
CA SER A 276 -13.90 4.31 24.18
C SER A 276 -13.57 4.60 22.72
N GLY A 277 -14.55 4.74 21.80
CA GLY A 277 -14.30 4.94 20.37
C GLY A 277 -13.65 3.74 19.63
N LEU A 278 -12.99 2.84 20.38
CA LEU A 278 -12.49 1.55 19.94
C LEU A 278 -13.63 0.54 19.97
N SER A 279 -14.47 0.54 18.93
CA SER A 279 -15.46 -0.50 18.76
C SER A 279 -14.77 -1.80 18.33
N PRO A 280 -14.95 -2.92 19.04
CA PRO A 280 -14.48 -4.23 18.60
C PRO A 280 -14.89 -4.57 17.18
N ALA A 281 -16.05 -4.07 16.76
CA ALA A 281 -16.56 -4.19 15.41
C ALA A 281 -15.59 -3.69 14.33
N ARG A 282 -14.82 -2.65 14.65
CA ARG A 282 -13.86 -2.02 13.74
C ARG A 282 -12.67 -2.93 13.46
N LEU A 283 -12.09 -3.54 14.49
CA LEU A 283 -10.96 -4.46 14.35
C LEU A 283 -11.42 -5.78 13.72
N LEU A 284 -12.61 -6.22 14.12
CA LEU A 284 -13.16 -7.47 13.62
C LEU A 284 -13.69 -7.38 12.19
N CYS A 285 -13.76 -6.19 11.60
CA CYS A 285 -14.18 -6.04 10.21
C CYS A 285 -15.50 -6.78 9.91
N ILE A 286 -16.48 -6.69 10.83
CA ILE A 286 -17.69 -7.51 10.82
C ILE A 286 -18.43 -7.43 9.48
N ASN A 287 -18.41 -6.26 8.82
CA ASN A 287 -19.03 -6.11 7.50
C ASN A 287 -18.32 -6.99 6.46
N GLY A 288 -16.99 -6.97 6.42
CA GLY A 288 -16.19 -7.88 5.58
C GLY A 288 -16.41 -9.35 5.91
N ALA A 289 -16.40 -9.73 7.19
CA ALA A 289 -16.66 -11.11 7.61
C ALA A 289 -18.08 -11.59 7.20
N SER A 290 -19.08 -10.76 7.42
CA SER A 290 -20.48 -11.06 7.08
C SER A 290 -20.69 -11.14 5.57
N LEU A 291 -19.97 -10.29 4.81
CA LEU A 291 -19.93 -10.35 3.36
C LEU A 291 -19.46 -11.73 2.89
N LEU A 292 -18.35 -12.24 3.45
CA LEU A 292 -17.80 -13.55 3.12
C LEU A 292 -18.73 -14.70 3.55
N ILE A 293 -19.40 -14.59 4.69
CA ILE A 293 -20.38 -15.60 5.14
C ILE A 293 -21.59 -15.63 4.21
N ALA A 294 -22.13 -14.47 3.86
CA ALA A 294 -23.25 -14.35 2.91
C ALA A 294 -22.85 -14.91 1.54
N PHE A 295 -21.65 -14.55 1.08
CA PHE A 295 -21.04 -15.05 -0.15
C PHE A 295 -20.87 -16.58 -0.14
N GLY A 296 -20.38 -17.15 0.97
CA GLY A 296 -20.23 -18.60 1.11
C GLY A 296 -21.56 -19.34 1.06
N LYS A 297 -22.57 -18.86 1.81
CA LYS A 297 -23.94 -19.40 1.77
C LYS A 297 -24.57 -19.29 0.39
N ALA A 298 -24.24 -18.22 -0.33
CA ALA A 298 -24.60 -18.07 -1.72
C ALA A 298 -23.98 -19.20 -2.54
N CYS A 299 -22.65 -19.35 -2.54
CA CYS A 299 -21.99 -20.42 -3.30
C CYS A 299 -22.58 -21.83 -3.06
N ASP A 300 -22.97 -22.17 -1.82
CA ASP A 300 -23.63 -23.46 -1.50
C ASP A 300 -24.98 -23.65 -2.20
N GLN A 301 -25.73 -22.57 -2.41
CA GLN A 301 -27.02 -22.59 -3.09
C GLN A 301 -26.88 -22.52 -4.62
N PHE A 302 -25.69 -22.16 -5.12
CA PHE A 302 -25.41 -22.13 -6.55
C PHE A 302 -25.23 -23.56 -7.06
N ASP A 303 -26.27 -24.07 -7.73
CA ASP A 303 -26.14 -25.31 -8.51
C ASP A 303 -25.54 -24.99 -9.89
N PRO A 304 -24.26 -25.34 -10.15
CA PRO A 304 -23.63 -25.10 -11.44
C PRO A 304 -24.31 -25.85 -12.60
N ALA A 305 -25.05 -26.93 -12.33
CA ALA A 305 -25.78 -27.69 -13.34
C ALA A 305 -27.08 -26.98 -13.79
N SER A 306 -27.71 -26.20 -12.89
CA SER A 306 -28.99 -25.55 -13.17
C SER A 306 -28.90 -24.38 -14.15
N GLY A 307 -27.73 -23.74 -14.29
CA GLY A 307 -27.53 -22.55 -15.13
C GLY A 307 -28.39 -21.31 -14.74
N SER A 308 -29.30 -21.45 -13.77
CA SER A 308 -30.33 -20.50 -13.35
C SER A 308 -29.95 -19.90 -11.99
N ALA A 309 -28.86 -19.15 -11.96
CA ALA A 309 -28.37 -18.54 -10.74
C ALA A 309 -29.18 -17.29 -10.35
N THR A 310 -29.70 -16.54 -11.32
CA THR A 310 -30.10 -15.14 -11.13
C THR A 310 -31.35 -14.94 -10.27
N THR A 311 -32.32 -15.85 -10.26
CA THR A 311 -33.61 -15.60 -9.60
C THR A 311 -33.61 -15.76 -8.07
N LYS A 312 -32.58 -16.37 -7.48
CA LYS A 312 -32.47 -16.49 -6.01
C LYS A 312 -31.57 -15.45 -5.36
N TRP A 313 -30.80 -14.67 -6.12
CA TRP A 313 -29.84 -13.71 -5.54
C TRP A 313 -30.49 -12.42 -5.07
N ASP A 314 -31.49 -11.93 -5.80
CA ASP A 314 -32.22 -10.71 -5.42
C ASP A 314 -32.95 -10.87 -4.08
N LEU A 315 -33.14 -12.12 -3.61
CA LEU A 315 -33.70 -12.44 -2.29
C LEU A 315 -32.71 -12.25 -1.13
N PHE A 316 -31.40 -12.26 -1.37
CA PHE A 316 -30.37 -12.13 -0.32
C PHE A 316 -29.75 -10.73 -0.24
N CYS A 317 -29.94 -9.90 -1.27
CA CYS A 317 -29.47 -8.51 -1.31
C CYS A 317 -30.67 -7.55 -1.51
N PRO A 318 -31.34 -7.09 -0.43
CA PRO A 318 -32.23 -5.93 -0.56
C PRO A 318 -31.44 -4.74 -1.11
N GLU A 319 -32.12 -3.81 -1.80
CA GLU A 319 -31.58 -2.54 -2.34
C GLU A 319 -30.99 -1.66 -1.23
N THR A 320 -29.82 -2.06 -0.77
CA THR A 320 -29.10 -1.48 0.36
C THR A 320 -27.66 -1.28 -0.07
N SER A 321 -26.98 -0.30 0.54
CA SER A 321 -25.55 -0.05 0.27
C SER A 321 -24.69 -1.32 0.48
N PHE A 322 -25.10 -2.20 1.40
CA PHE A 322 -24.47 -3.49 1.63
C PHE A 322 -24.72 -4.50 0.50
N GLY A 323 -25.94 -4.55 -0.03
CA GLY A 323 -26.30 -5.39 -1.17
C GLY A 323 -25.52 -5.05 -2.44
N ASP A 324 -25.29 -3.76 -2.70
CA ASP A 324 -24.44 -3.32 -3.82
C ASP A 324 -22.97 -3.72 -3.64
N LYS A 325 -22.44 -3.60 -2.42
CA LYS A 325 -21.10 -4.05 -2.06
C LYS A 325 -20.95 -5.58 -2.22
N LEU A 326 -21.97 -6.36 -1.84
CA LEU A 326 -21.99 -7.81 -2.04
C LEU A 326 -22.13 -8.19 -3.52
N ARG A 327 -22.94 -7.46 -4.28
CA ARG A 327 -23.02 -7.62 -5.74
C ARG A 327 -21.67 -7.34 -6.40
N GLY A 328 -20.96 -6.30 -5.98
CA GLY A 328 -19.58 -6.02 -6.40
C GLY A 328 -18.66 -7.21 -6.14
N LEU A 329 -18.58 -7.71 -4.91
CA LEU A 329 -17.74 -8.87 -4.58
C LEU A 329 -18.10 -10.13 -5.39
N MET A 330 -19.39 -10.39 -5.58
CA MET A 330 -19.86 -11.49 -6.42
C MET A 330 -19.44 -11.32 -7.88
N ASP A 331 -19.48 -10.09 -8.37
CA ASP A 331 -19.01 -9.73 -9.70
C ASP A 331 -17.49 -9.92 -9.83
N ASP A 332 -16.71 -9.59 -8.79
CA ASP A 332 -15.27 -9.91 -8.70
C ASP A 332 -15.04 -11.41 -8.87
N VAL A 333 -15.76 -12.27 -8.15
CA VAL A 333 -15.60 -13.73 -8.28
C VAL A 333 -16.04 -14.23 -9.64
N TYR A 334 -17.16 -13.71 -10.16
CA TYR A 334 -17.63 -14.08 -11.49
C TYR A 334 -16.58 -13.74 -12.56
N ILE A 335 -16.05 -12.51 -12.50
CA ILE A 335 -14.96 -12.04 -13.36
C ILE A 335 -13.75 -12.93 -13.16
N ALA A 336 -13.29 -13.14 -11.94
CA ALA A 336 -12.16 -13.99 -11.62
C ALA A 336 -12.27 -15.44 -12.09
N CYS A 337 -13.47 -16.01 -12.14
CA CYS A 337 -13.68 -17.38 -12.61
C CYS A 337 -13.75 -17.47 -14.15
N ARG A 338 -14.13 -16.37 -14.82
CA ARG A 338 -14.40 -16.33 -16.28
C ARG A 338 -13.32 -15.61 -17.08
N VAL A 339 -12.83 -14.48 -16.58
CA VAL A 339 -11.81 -13.61 -17.19
C VAL A 339 -10.47 -14.32 -17.38
N PRO A 340 -9.98 -15.22 -16.51
CA PRO A 340 -8.78 -15.99 -16.81
C PRO A 340 -8.92 -16.88 -18.07
N LYS A 341 -10.15 -17.25 -18.48
CA LYS A 341 -10.36 -17.95 -19.76
C LYS A 341 -10.30 -17.00 -20.96
N ALA A 342 -10.76 -15.76 -20.82
CA ALA A 342 -10.68 -14.73 -21.86
C ALA A 342 -9.26 -14.12 -21.99
N MET A 343 -8.54 -14.03 -20.88
CA MET A 343 -7.20 -13.41 -20.78
C MET A 343 -6.03 -14.41 -20.96
N ARG A 344 -6.33 -15.72 -20.99
CA ARG A 344 -5.37 -16.79 -21.34
C ARG A 344 -4.46 -16.49 -22.54
N PRO A 345 -4.90 -15.80 -23.61
CA PRO A 345 -4.03 -15.47 -24.75
C PRO A 345 -2.79 -14.64 -24.38
N LEU A 346 -2.83 -13.85 -23.30
CA LEU A 346 -1.68 -13.05 -22.84
C LEU A 346 -0.47 -13.89 -22.35
N GLY A 347 -0.61 -15.22 -22.31
CA GLY A 347 0.42 -16.18 -21.92
C GLY A 347 -0.03 -17.01 -20.72
N ASN A 348 0.34 -18.29 -20.70
CA ASN A 348 -0.09 -19.29 -19.69
C ASN A 348 0.21 -18.92 -18.22
N ASP A 349 1.04 -17.91 -17.97
CA ASP A 349 1.43 -17.44 -16.62
C ASP A 349 0.84 -16.05 -16.24
N SER A 350 0.16 -15.34 -17.16
CA SER A 350 0.18 -13.86 -17.13
C SER A 350 -0.92 -13.13 -16.32
N LEU A 351 -2.00 -13.80 -15.93
CA LEU A 351 -2.95 -13.27 -14.95
C LEU A 351 -3.34 -14.39 -13.99
N GLU A 352 -2.41 -14.75 -13.11
CA GLU A 352 -2.84 -15.31 -11.86
C GLU A 352 -3.83 -14.35 -11.20
N PRO A 353 -4.99 -14.84 -10.73
CA PRO A 353 -5.88 -14.00 -9.94
C PRO A 353 -5.11 -13.44 -8.75
N ASP A 354 -5.44 -12.21 -8.36
CA ASP A 354 -4.87 -11.56 -7.18
C ASP A 354 -5.14 -12.39 -5.91
N VAL A 355 -4.43 -12.12 -4.82
CA VAL A 355 -4.48 -12.97 -3.62
C VAL A 355 -5.86 -13.00 -2.99
N PHE A 356 -6.57 -11.87 -3.00
CA PHE A 356 -7.93 -11.78 -2.49
C PHE A 356 -8.90 -12.60 -3.34
N THR A 357 -8.79 -12.48 -4.66
CA THR A 357 -9.54 -13.27 -5.61
C THR A 357 -9.27 -14.78 -5.50
N LYS A 358 -8.01 -15.18 -5.32
CA LYS A 358 -7.65 -16.59 -5.07
C LYS A 358 -8.29 -17.11 -3.79
N ALA A 359 -8.33 -16.30 -2.74
CA ALA A 359 -9.01 -16.64 -1.48
C ALA A 359 -10.52 -16.78 -1.68
N LEU A 360 -11.16 -15.88 -2.44
CA LEU A 360 -12.57 -16.00 -2.82
C LEU A 360 -12.86 -17.28 -3.61
N ILE A 361 -12.06 -17.59 -4.63
CA ILE A 361 -12.21 -18.83 -5.41
C ILE A 361 -12.07 -20.06 -4.50
N THR A 362 -11.15 -20.01 -3.54
CA THR A 362 -10.96 -21.09 -2.57
C THR A 362 -12.17 -21.26 -1.68
N LEU A 363 -12.79 -20.15 -1.24
CA LEU A 363 -14.04 -20.14 -0.48
C LEU A 363 -15.23 -20.72 -1.27
N CYS A 364 -15.25 -20.57 -2.60
CA CYS A 364 -16.30 -21.14 -3.46
C CYS A 364 -16.17 -22.64 -3.69
N ARG A 365 -15.02 -23.27 -3.42
CA ARG A 365 -14.84 -24.69 -3.74
C ARG A 365 -15.68 -25.52 -2.76
N PRO A 366 -16.61 -26.36 -3.27
CA PRO A 366 -17.41 -27.24 -2.42
C PRO A 366 -16.51 -28.33 -1.83
N SER A 367 -15.81 -28.01 -0.75
CA SER A 367 -15.14 -29.01 0.08
C SER A 367 -16.14 -29.50 1.11
N ILE A 368 -16.60 -30.73 0.95
CA ILE A 368 -17.55 -31.41 1.84
C ILE A 368 -17.04 -31.47 3.29
N GLU A 369 -15.73 -31.34 3.50
CA GLU A 369 -15.08 -31.50 4.82
C GLU A 369 -14.67 -30.17 5.49
N ASN A 370 -14.53 -29.07 4.73
CA ASN A 370 -14.14 -27.76 5.28
C ASN A 370 -15.24 -26.72 5.09
N LYS A 371 -16.33 -26.85 5.86
CA LYS A 371 -17.35 -25.80 5.97
C LYS A 371 -16.70 -24.49 6.44
N PHE A 372 -16.57 -23.52 5.54
CA PHE A 372 -16.30 -22.11 5.78
C PHE A 372 -15.18 -21.76 6.78
N GLN A 373 -14.02 -22.44 6.69
CA GLN A 373 -12.82 -21.99 7.37
C GLN A 373 -12.27 -20.73 6.67
N THR A 374 -12.89 -19.59 6.96
CA THR A 374 -12.44 -18.28 6.47
C THR A 374 -11.23 -17.86 7.28
N PRO A 375 -10.03 -17.69 6.69
CA PRO A 375 -8.87 -17.20 7.43
C PRO A 375 -9.13 -15.82 8.05
N ILE A 376 -8.51 -15.51 9.19
CA ILE A 376 -8.75 -14.24 9.90
C ILE A 376 -8.41 -13.04 9.01
N TRP A 377 -7.26 -13.11 8.32
CA TRP A 377 -6.86 -12.04 7.40
C TRP A 377 -7.88 -11.79 6.29
N PHE A 378 -8.58 -12.82 5.84
CA PHE A 378 -9.48 -12.72 4.69
C PHE A 378 -10.75 -11.95 5.07
N ALA A 379 -11.26 -12.16 6.28
CA ALA A 379 -12.35 -11.35 6.84
C ALA A 379 -11.99 -9.86 6.92
N VAL A 380 -10.76 -9.53 7.34
CA VAL A 380 -10.25 -8.16 7.34
C VAL A 380 -10.08 -7.62 5.92
N ALA A 381 -9.49 -8.41 5.02
CA ALA A 381 -9.27 -8.04 3.63
C ALA A 381 -10.58 -7.75 2.89
N ALA A 382 -11.67 -8.46 3.19
CA ALA A 382 -12.99 -8.22 2.61
C ALA A 382 -13.58 -6.83 2.98
N GLN A 383 -13.07 -6.18 4.03
CA GLN A 383 -13.41 -4.80 4.36
C GLN A 383 -12.73 -3.78 3.42
N ILE A 384 -11.61 -4.13 2.80
CA ILE A 384 -10.86 -3.21 1.93
C ILE A 384 -11.68 -2.82 0.69
N PRO A 385 -12.25 -3.74 -0.10
CA PRO A 385 -13.13 -3.37 -1.22
C PRO A 385 -14.30 -2.45 -0.81
N ILE A 386 -14.88 -2.69 0.37
CA ILE A 386 -15.92 -1.83 0.94
C ILE A 386 -15.40 -0.40 1.15
N ILE A 387 -14.22 -0.26 1.76
CA ILE A 387 -13.58 1.04 2.00
C ILE A 387 -13.25 1.73 0.67
N ILE A 388 -12.73 1.00 -0.31
CA ILE A 388 -12.40 1.57 -1.62
C ILE A 388 -13.65 2.11 -2.29
N HIS A 389 -14.77 1.37 -2.23
CA HIS A 389 -16.04 1.83 -2.77
C HIS A 389 -16.56 3.09 -2.04
N ASP A 390 -16.38 3.17 -0.72
CA ASP A 390 -16.78 4.35 0.06
C ASP A 390 -15.90 5.57 -0.28
N VAL A 391 -14.59 5.37 -0.40
CA VAL A 391 -13.62 6.43 -0.80
C VAL A 391 -13.88 6.93 -2.21
N LEU A 392 -14.16 6.03 -3.16
CA LEU A 392 -14.41 6.37 -4.56
C LEU A 392 -15.86 6.74 -4.86
N SER A 393 -16.76 6.80 -3.87
CA SER A 393 -18.19 7.02 -4.07
C SER A 393 -18.53 8.27 -4.92
N ALA A 394 -17.68 9.29 -4.93
CA ALA A 394 -17.81 10.48 -5.77
C ALA A 394 -17.49 10.24 -7.26
N ALA A 395 -16.71 9.21 -7.59
CA ALA A 395 -16.28 8.86 -8.94
C ALA A 395 -15.99 7.34 -9.05
N PRO A 396 -17.01 6.47 -8.87
CA PRO A 396 -16.82 5.02 -8.79
C PRO A 396 -16.25 4.43 -10.08
N ASP A 397 -16.52 5.05 -11.23
CA ASP A 397 -16.06 4.60 -12.53
C ASP A 397 -14.66 5.10 -12.92
N ARG A 398 -13.97 5.89 -12.08
CA ARG A 398 -12.65 6.47 -12.39
C ARG A 398 -11.63 5.40 -12.79
N ALA A 399 -11.52 4.33 -12.01
CA ALA A 399 -10.61 3.22 -12.31
C ALA A 399 -10.92 2.55 -13.66
N TYR A 400 -12.19 2.45 -14.01
CA TYR A 400 -12.64 1.93 -15.29
C TYR A 400 -12.35 2.89 -16.44
N GLN A 401 -12.53 4.19 -16.24
CA GLN A 401 -12.15 5.21 -17.23
C GLN A 401 -10.64 5.17 -17.50
N ASP A 402 -9.82 5.03 -16.46
CA ASP A 402 -8.37 4.87 -16.56
C ASP A 402 -8.01 3.61 -17.36
N LEU A 403 -8.63 2.48 -17.04
CA LEU A 403 -8.47 1.24 -17.81
C LEU A 403 -8.81 1.44 -19.29
N ARG A 404 -9.91 2.13 -19.62
CA ARG A 404 -10.27 2.40 -21.02
C ARG A 404 -9.23 3.28 -21.71
N ARG A 405 -8.73 4.33 -21.05
CA ARG A 405 -7.66 5.19 -21.61
C ARG A 405 -6.41 4.38 -21.91
N ILE A 406 -5.99 3.54 -20.95
CA ILE A 406 -4.85 2.64 -21.09
C ILE A 406 -5.08 1.64 -22.21
N ALA A 407 -6.26 1.01 -22.29
CA ALA A 407 -6.61 0.06 -23.34
C ALA A 407 -6.57 0.70 -24.74
N ILE A 408 -7.06 1.94 -24.90
CA ILE A 408 -6.98 2.67 -26.18
C ILE A 408 -5.53 2.91 -26.60
N SER A 409 -4.71 3.39 -25.67
CA SER A 409 -3.29 3.65 -25.93
C SER A 409 -2.54 2.36 -26.26
N ALA A 410 -2.74 1.32 -25.43
CA ALA A 410 -2.14 0.01 -25.58
C ALA A 410 -2.56 -0.69 -26.87
N GLU A 411 -3.82 -0.61 -27.30
CA GLU A 411 -4.27 -1.19 -28.56
C GLU A 411 -3.54 -0.56 -29.75
N LYS A 412 -3.46 0.78 -29.78
CA LYS A 412 -2.73 1.52 -30.84
C LYS A 412 -1.26 1.11 -30.86
N LEU A 413 -0.63 1.06 -29.69
CA LEU A 413 0.79 0.72 -29.57
C LEU A 413 1.06 -0.73 -29.96
N ALA A 414 0.23 -1.66 -29.49
CA ALA A 414 0.32 -3.07 -29.83
C ALA A 414 0.12 -3.33 -31.32
N MET A 415 -0.77 -2.59 -32.00
CA MET A 415 -0.91 -2.67 -33.46
C MET A 415 0.32 -2.15 -34.21
N SER A 416 0.96 -1.09 -33.72
CA SER A 416 2.22 -0.59 -34.32
C SER A 416 3.34 -1.61 -34.14
N LEU A 417 3.52 -2.10 -32.91
CA LEU A 417 4.54 -3.08 -32.56
C LEU A 417 4.35 -4.41 -33.29
N ALA A 418 3.13 -4.95 -33.35
CA ALA A 418 2.85 -6.24 -33.99
C ALA A 418 3.18 -6.28 -35.49
N LYS A 419 3.23 -5.12 -36.16
CA LYS A 419 3.67 -5.02 -37.56
C LYS A 419 5.19 -5.20 -37.73
N LYS A 420 5.96 -4.84 -36.70
CA LYS A 420 7.43 -4.87 -36.70
C LYS A 420 8.00 -6.05 -35.91
N ALA A 421 7.19 -6.62 -35.01
CA ALA A 421 7.58 -7.68 -34.09
C ALA A 421 7.85 -9.03 -34.77
N ARG A 422 8.75 -9.81 -34.17
CA ARG A 422 8.97 -11.23 -34.53
C ARG A 422 7.76 -12.08 -34.13
N THR A 423 7.64 -13.30 -34.68
CA THR A 423 6.46 -14.17 -34.53
C THR A 423 6.00 -14.35 -33.08
N ALA A 424 6.91 -14.59 -32.13
CA ALA A 424 6.55 -14.82 -30.72
C ALA A 424 6.02 -13.56 -30.01
N GLN A 425 6.75 -12.44 -30.15
CA GLN A 425 6.36 -11.13 -29.61
C GLN A 425 5.05 -10.64 -30.25
N LYS A 426 4.89 -10.89 -31.55
CA LYS A 426 3.66 -10.59 -32.29
C LYS A 426 2.44 -11.28 -31.69
N THR A 427 2.51 -12.57 -31.37
CA THR A 427 1.40 -13.30 -30.72
C THR A 427 0.99 -12.68 -29.38
N ARG A 428 1.99 -12.26 -28.57
CA ARG A 428 1.73 -11.60 -27.28
C ARG A 428 1.04 -10.25 -27.46
N LEU A 429 1.50 -9.44 -28.42
CA LEU A 429 0.91 -8.14 -28.73
C LEU A 429 -0.48 -8.24 -29.36
N GLU A 430 -0.71 -9.24 -30.21
CA GLU A 430 -2.04 -9.54 -30.75
C GLU A 430 -3.01 -9.91 -29.63
N SER A 431 -2.54 -10.62 -28.60
CA SER A 431 -3.34 -10.94 -27.43
C SER A 431 -3.69 -9.70 -26.59
N VAL A 432 -2.73 -8.78 -26.38
CA VAL A 432 -3.00 -7.48 -25.73
C VAL A 432 -4.04 -6.70 -26.51
N ARG A 433 -3.88 -6.62 -27.84
CA ARG A 433 -4.82 -5.93 -28.72
C ARG A 433 -6.22 -6.53 -28.60
N ASP A 434 -6.35 -7.85 -28.60
CA ASP A 434 -7.64 -8.52 -28.54
C ASP A 434 -8.33 -8.30 -27.18
N VAL A 435 -7.56 -8.32 -26.08
CA VAL A 435 -8.04 -7.93 -24.74
C VAL A 435 -8.48 -6.47 -24.70
N CYS A 436 -7.69 -5.55 -25.26
CA CYS A 436 -8.04 -4.13 -25.29
C CYS A 436 -9.32 -3.90 -26.09
N ARG A 437 -9.50 -4.60 -27.22
CA ARG A 437 -10.74 -4.54 -28.01
C ARG A 437 -11.94 -5.04 -27.24
N GLU A 438 -11.80 -6.14 -26.51
CA GLU A 438 -12.88 -6.65 -25.66
C GLU A 438 -13.26 -5.62 -24.57
N LEU A 439 -12.28 -4.99 -23.93
CA LEU A 439 -12.51 -3.93 -22.94
C LEU A 439 -13.12 -2.64 -23.52
N LEU A 440 -12.89 -2.38 -24.81
CA LEU A 440 -13.39 -1.19 -25.49
C LEU A 440 -14.72 -1.39 -26.21
N ASP A 441 -15.13 -2.64 -26.47
CA ASP A 441 -16.39 -2.93 -27.14
C ASP A 441 -17.57 -2.55 -26.24
N PRO A 442 -18.39 -1.56 -26.62
CA PRO A 442 -19.60 -1.24 -25.86
C PRO A 442 -20.66 -2.35 -25.97
N LYS A 443 -20.56 -3.22 -26.98
CA LYS A 443 -21.50 -4.33 -27.18
C LYS A 443 -21.04 -5.52 -26.36
N PRO A 444 -21.96 -6.19 -25.62
CA PRO A 444 -21.63 -7.46 -24.99
C PRO A 444 -21.17 -8.43 -26.08
N ALA A 445 -19.95 -8.96 -25.94
CA ALA A 445 -19.39 -9.89 -26.90
C ALA A 445 -20.42 -11.00 -27.17
N LYS A 446 -20.88 -11.13 -28.43
CA LYS A 446 -21.70 -12.26 -28.84
C LYS A 446 -20.79 -13.49 -28.84
N LEU A 447 -20.59 -14.10 -27.68
CA LEU A 447 -19.96 -15.41 -27.55
C LEU A 447 -20.75 -16.39 -28.42
N LYS A 448 -20.22 -16.66 -29.61
CA LYS A 448 -20.80 -17.59 -30.60
C LYS A 448 -20.63 -19.02 -30.06
N GLY A 449 -21.49 -19.40 -29.13
CA GLY A 449 -21.62 -20.74 -28.58
C GLY A 449 -23.02 -20.91 -27.99
N LYS A 450 -23.66 -22.04 -28.23
CA LYS A 450 -25.07 -22.36 -27.86
C LYS A 450 -25.33 -22.47 -26.34
N MET A 451 -24.57 -21.81 -25.46
CA MET A 451 -24.77 -21.90 -24.02
C MET A 451 -25.22 -20.59 -23.39
N LEU A 452 -26.50 -20.62 -23.00
CA LEU A 452 -27.19 -19.86 -21.94
C LEU A 452 -27.51 -18.38 -22.20
N HIS A 453 -28.73 -18.04 -21.79
CA HIS A 453 -29.45 -16.77 -21.87
C HIS A 453 -28.80 -15.58 -21.11
N TYR A 454 -27.48 -15.53 -20.93
CA TYR A 454 -26.77 -14.45 -20.22
C TYR A 454 -26.45 -13.22 -21.10
N LYS A 455 -27.31 -12.91 -22.09
CA LYS A 455 -27.10 -11.81 -23.06
C LYS A 455 -27.12 -10.39 -22.46
N GLN A 456 -27.34 -10.22 -21.15
CA GLN A 456 -27.62 -8.91 -20.56
C GLN A 456 -26.53 -8.32 -19.66
N PHE A 457 -25.49 -9.07 -19.29
CA PHE A 457 -24.44 -8.53 -18.42
C PHE A 457 -23.14 -8.35 -19.18
N ASN A 458 -22.84 -7.09 -19.54
CA ASN A 458 -21.58 -6.72 -20.15
C ASN A 458 -20.48 -6.82 -19.08
N SER A 459 -19.67 -7.89 -19.11
CA SER A 459 -18.59 -8.17 -18.14
C SER A 459 -17.66 -6.97 -17.92
N VAL A 460 -17.47 -6.17 -18.97
CA VAL A 460 -16.68 -4.94 -18.97
C VAL A 460 -17.33 -3.84 -18.13
N GLN A 461 -18.66 -3.71 -18.13
CA GLN A 461 -19.35 -2.70 -17.31
C GLN A 461 -19.24 -2.97 -15.82
N ARG A 462 -19.05 -4.24 -15.41
CA ARG A 462 -18.83 -4.59 -14.00
C ARG A 462 -17.50 -4.08 -13.46
N LEU A 463 -16.51 -3.87 -14.32
CA LEU A 463 -15.25 -3.23 -13.91
C LEU A 463 -15.46 -1.78 -13.41
N LYS A 464 -16.61 -1.16 -13.68
CA LYS A 464 -16.99 0.14 -13.09
C LYS A 464 -17.20 0.10 -11.59
N VAL A 465 -17.58 -1.06 -11.03
CA VAL A 465 -17.78 -1.22 -9.58
C VAL A 465 -16.62 -1.97 -8.91
N LEU A 466 -15.58 -2.31 -9.69
CA LEU A 466 -14.44 -3.13 -9.28
C LEU A 466 -13.12 -2.41 -9.56
N PRO A 467 -12.83 -1.31 -8.84
CA PRO A 467 -11.71 -0.44 -9.12
C PRO A 467 -10.36 -1.15 -9.03
N THR A 468 -10.17 -2.04 -8.04
CA THR A 468 -8.93 -2.81 -7.89
C THR A 468 -8.71 -3.76 -9.07
N ALA A 469 -9.74 -4.49 -9.49
CA ALA A 469 -9.65 -5.41 -10.63
C ALA A 469 -9.34 -4.66 -11.94
N ALA A 470 -10.03 -3.55 -12.21
CA ALA A 470 -9.80 -2.71 -13.38
C ALA A 470 -8.35 -2.17 -13.43
N ALA A 471 -7.82 -1.75 -12.28
CA ALA A 471 -6.47 -1.24 -12.15
C ALA A 471 -5.40 -2.34 -12.24
N CYS A 472 -5.64 -3.54 -11.72
CA CYS A 472 -4.76 -4.69 -11.92
C CYS A 472 -4.67 -5.09 -13.41
N ILE A 473 -5.81 -5.12 -14.12
CA ILE A 473 -5.82 -5.34 -15.58
C ILE A 473 -5.01 -4.26 -16.30
N SER A 474 -5.19 -3.00 -15.89
CA SER A 474 -4.43 -1.86 -16.43
C SER A 474 -2.93 -2.05 -16.26
N GLN A 475 -2.48 -2.50 -15.07
CA GLN A 475 -1.08 -2.78 -14.79
C GLN A 475 -0.52 -3.89 -15.68
N THR A 476 -1.28 -4.97 -15.89
CA THR A 476 -0.84 -6.08 -16.74
C THR A 476 -0.70 -5.65 -18.21
N ILE A 477 -1.65 -4.85 -18.71
CA ILE A 477 -1.58 -4.27 -20.05
C ILE A 477 -0.34 -3.37 -20.17
N LYS A 478 -0.14 -2.43 -19.25
CA LYS A 478 1.02 -1.52 -19.22
C LYS A 478 2.32 -2.30 -19.21
N SER A 479 2.49 -3.24 -18.27
CA SER A 479 3.71 -4.03 -18.13
C SER A 479 4.01 -4.84 -19.40
N THR A 480 2.99 -5.44 -20.01
CA THR A 480 3.17 -6.22 -21.24
C THR A 480 3.59 -5.36 -22.43
N VAL A 481 2.95 -4.20 -22.60
CA VAL A 481 3.29 -3.25 -23.67
C VAL A 481 4.67 -2.64 -23.44
N HIS A 482 5.00 -2.31 -22.20
CA HIS A 482 6.31 -1.79 -21.80
C HIS A 482 7.43 -2.80 -22.10
N GLU A 483 7.30 -4.06 -21.67
CA GLU A 483 8.26 -5.12 -21.97
C GLU A 483 8.47 -5.30 -23.48
N ALA A 484 7.37 -5.36 -24.25
CA ALA A 484 7.45 -5.46 -25.70
C ALA A 484 8.08 -4.21 -26.35
N GLY A 485 7.86 -3.04 -25.76
CA GLY A 485 8.49 -1.80 -26.19
C GLY A 485 9.99 -1.78 -25.93
N ILE A 486 10.46 -2.29 -24.77
CA ILE A 486 11.88 -2.47 -24.49
C ILE A 486 12.51 -3.45 -25.48
N GLU A 487 11.86 -4.59 -25.74
CA GLU A 487 12.34 -5.56 -26.73
C GLU A 487 12.49 -4.93 -28.12
N GLN A 488 11.49 -4.15 -28.56
CA GLN A 488 11.53 -3.44 -29.83
C GLN A 488 12.59 -2.33 -29.86
N ALA A 489 12.75 -1.57 -28.78
CA ALA A 489 13.76 -0.51 -28.66
C ALA A 489 15.20 -1.05 -28.73
N ASN A 490 15.38 -2.28 -28.24
CA ASN A 490 16.65 -3.00 -28.32
C ASN A 490 16.87 -3.69 -29.68
N ASP A 491 15.83 -3.90 -30.49
CA ASP A 491 15.96 -4.50 -31.81
C ASP A 491 16.77 -3.56 -32.74
N GLY A 492 17.86 -4.07 -33.28
CA GLY A 492 18.79 -3.28 -34.11
C GLY A 492 19.72 -2.33 -33.34
N CYS A 493 19.71 -2.34 -31.99
CA CYS A 493 20.58 -1.51 -31.15
C CYS A 493 20.51 0.01 -31.43
N ILE A 494 19.41 0.51 -31.99
CA ILE A 494 19.29 1.91 -32.42
C ILE A 494 19.36 2.84 -31.21
N VAL A 495 18.53 2.60 -30.21
CA VAL A 495 18.49 3.42 -28.98
C VAL A 495 19.85 3.40 -28.28
N LEU A 496 20.45 2.22 -28.12
CA LEU A 496 21.74 2.06 -27.46
C LEU A 496 22.87 2.77 -28.22
N GLY A 497 22.92 2.64 -29.55
CA GLY A 497 23.95 3.31 -30.34
C GLY A 497 23.78 4.82 -30.38
N LEU A 498 22.52 5.31 -30.38
CA LEU A 498 22.24 6.74 -30.29
C LEU A 498 22.57 7.29 -28.89
N ALA A 499 22.31 6.54 -27.82
CA ALA A 499 22.71 6.89 -26.45
C ALA A 499 24.23 7.07 -26.33
N TYR A 500 25.00 6.16 -26.94
CA TYR A 500 26.46 6.28 -26.98
C TYR A 500 26.92 7.51 -27.78
N LEU A 501 26.35 7.74 -28.98
CA LEU A 501 26.65 8.92 -29.78
C LEU A 501 26.33 10.23 -29.02
N TYR A 502 25.17 10.28 -28.39
CA TYR A 502 24.75 11.40 -27.54
C TYR A 502 25.77 11.65 -26.42
N ARG A 503 26.19 10.61 -25.69
CA ARG A 503 27.18 10.73 -24.61
C ARG A 503 28.55 11.22 -25.10
N CYS A 504 29.00 10.76 -26.27
CA CYS A 504 30.22 11.26 -26.90
C CYS A 504 30.13 12.76 -27.22
N LEU A 505 29.03 13.19 -27.83
CA LEU A 505 28.80 14.60 -28.17
C LEU A 505 28.62 15.46 -26.90
N ARG A 506 27.96 14.93 -25.88
CA ARG A 506 27.78 15.59 -24.58
C ARG A 506 29.11 15.82 -23.88
N HIS A 507 30.00 14.84 -23.87
CA HIS A 507 31.37 14.97 -23.33
C HIS A 507 32.21 16.01 -24.08
N GLN A 508 31.94 16.22 -25.37
CA GLN A 508 32.57 17.27 -26.17
C GLN A 508 31.90 18.64 -26.03
N ASN A 509 30.88 18.77 -25.17
CA ASN A 509 30.01 19.96 -25.06
C ASN A 509 29.36 20.37 -26.40
N ALA A 510 29.19 19.41 -27.33
CA ALA A 510 28.63 19.68 -28.65
C ALA A 510 27.09 19.63 -28.67
N VAL A 511 26.48 19.07 -27.63
CA VAL A 511 25.03 19.09 -27.38
C VAL A 511 24.76 19.36 -25.91
N HIS A 512 23.61 19.95 -25.59
CA HIS A 512 23.15 20.09 -24.21
C HIS A 512 22.49 18.80 -23.71
N SER A 513 21.95 18.83 -22.48
CA SER A 513 21.31 17.65 -21.88
C SER A 513 20.02 17.30 -22.63
N TRP A 514 19.83 16.00 -22.88
CA TRP A 514 18.61 15.40 -23.38
C TRP A 514 17.95 14.54 -22.28
N PRO A 515 17.05 15.10 -21.47
CA PRO A 515 16.43 14.41 -20.33
C PRO A 515 15.91 13.01 -20.62
N ASP A 516 15.22 12.80 -21.75
CA ASP A 516 14.68 11.47 -22.10
C ASP A 516 15.79 10.44 -22.35
N MET A 517 16.86 10.83 -23.06
CA MET A 517 18.00 9.95 -23.31
C MET A 517 18.83 9.70 -22.05
N GLU A 518 19.02 10.72 -21.20
CA GLU A 518 19.69 10.56 -19.90
C GLU A 518 18.93 9.60 -18.98
N TYR A 519 17.60 9.68 -19.01
CA TYR A 519 16.74 8.76 -18.28
C TYR A 519 16.91 7.32 -18.79
N VAL A 520 16.85 7.09 -20.11
CA VAL A 520 17.10 5.77 -20.71
C VAL A 520 18.49 5.24 -20.38
N ILE A 521 19.52 6.08 -20.46
CA ILE A 521 20.90 5.73 -20.07
C ILE A 521 20.95 5.29 -18.60
N THR A 522 20.31 6.06 -17.71
CA THR A 522 20.26 5.76 -16.27
C THR A 522 19.59 4.41 -16.02
N GLN A 523 18.41 4.18 -16.60
CA GLN A 523 17.67 2.93 -16.41
C GLN A 523 18.43 1.70 -16.93
N HIS A 524 19.06 1.81 -18.11
CA HIS A 524 19.82 0.70 -18.69
C HIS A 524 21.17 0.44 -17.98
N SER A 525 21.75 1.46 -17.34
CA SER A 525 22.98 1.29 -16.53
C SER A 525 22.73 0.48 -15.25
N LEU A 526 21.51 0.55 -14.68
CA LEU A 526 21.13 -0.23 -13.50
C LEU A 526 20.93 -1.72 -13.80
N VAL A 527 20.45 -2.05 -15.00
CA VAL A 527 20.18 -3.43 -15.42
C VAL A 527 21.46 -4.22 -15.70
N THR A 528 22.49 -3.56 -16.25
CA THR A 528 23.79 -4.21 -16.56
C THR A 528 24.62 -4.56 -15.32
N ALA A 529 24.33 -3.95 -14.16
CA ALA A 529 24.97 -4.26 -12.88
C ALA A 529 24.43 -5.53 -12.19
N ARG A 530 23.27 -6.08 -12.63
CA ARG A 530 22.75 -7.34 -12.09
C ARG A 530 23.38 -8.52 -12.83
N GLU A 531 24.53 -8.95 -12.36
CA GLU A 531 25.13 -10.23 -12.75
C GLU A 531 24.19 -11.39 -12.41
N ASP A 532 23.70 -12.09 -13.43
CA ASP A 532 23.23 -13.47 -13.27
C ASP A 532 24.40 -14.31 -12.75
N LYS A 533 24.43 -14.54 -11.44
CA LYS A 533 25.35 -15.49 -10.78
C LYS A 533 25.08 -16.94 -11.18
N GLN A 534 24.03 -17.22 -11.96
CA GLN A 534 23.78 -18.54 -12.52
C GLN A 534 24.53 -18.67 -13.84
N GLY A 535 25.79 -19.11 -13.77
CA GLY A 535 26.75 -19.25 -14.87
C GLY A 535 26.36 -20.22 -16.00
N LYS A 536 25.24 -19.98 -16.67
CA LYS A 536 24.77 -20.74 -17.84
C LYS A 536 24.16 -19.82 -18.91
N SER A 537 24.93 -18.86 -19.40
CA SER A 537 24.72 -18.33 -20.75
C SER A 537 26.07 -18.14 -21.44
N GLY A 538 26.47 -19.13 -22.24
CA GLY A 538 27.55 -18.96 -23.20
C GLY A 538 27.16 -17.87 -24.20
N HIS A 539 28.08 -16.92 -24.42
CA HIS A 539 27.96 -15.75 -25.29
C HIS A 539 27.21 -14.54 -24.70
N ARG A 540 27.83 -13.89 -23.70
CA ARG A 540 27.74 -12.43 -23.60
C ARG A 540 28.24 -11.82 -24.91
N PRO A 541 27.47 -10.93 -25.57
CA PRO A 541 28.01 -10.15 -26.66
C PRO A 541 29.06 -9.18 -26.09
N GLN A 542 30.29 -9.18 -26.61
CA GLN A 542 31.34 -8.19 -26.23
C GLN A 542 30.88 -6.72 -26.43
N PHE A 543 29.79 -6.48 -27.17
CA PHE A 543 29.13 -5.20 -27.33
C PHE A 543 28.40 -4.77 -26.05
N ALA A 544 27.78 -5.71 -25.32
CA ALA A 544 27.13 -5.42 -24.04
C ALA A 544 28.17 -5.10 -22.95
N ASP A 545 29.34 -5.78 -22.97
CA ASP A 545 30.45 -5.46 -22.06
C ASP A 545 31.10 -4.11 -22.41
N ALA A 546 31.30 -3.79 -23.70
CA ALA A 546 31.83 -2.49 -24.13
C ALA A 546 30.82 -1.34 -23.93
N TYR A 547 29.53 -1.63 -24.09
CA TYR A 547 28.44 -0.70 -23.80
C TYR A 547 28.26 -0.49 -22.30
N ALA A 548 28.37 -1.54 -21.48
CA ALA A 548 28.41 -1.42 -20.02
C ALA A 548 29.60 -0.56 -19.59
N LEU A 549 30.81 -0.80 -20.12
CA LEU A 549 32.00 0.04 -19.89
C LEU A 549 31.74 1.51 -20.28
N ALA A 550 31.09 1.74 -21.42
CA ALA A 550 30.77 3.06 -21.93
C ALA A 550 29.69 3.80 -21.11
N LEU A 551 28.72 3.06 -20.59
CA LEU A 551 27.65 3.61 -19.78
C LEU A 551 28.08 3.88 -18.33
N THR A 552 28.92 3.03 -17.74
CA THR A 552 29.39 3.21 -16.37
C THR A 552 30.59 4.16 -16.31
N GLY A 553 31.39 4.24 -17.38
CA GLY A 553 32.71 4.89 -17.35
C GLY A 553 33.70 4.20 -16.40
N VAL A 554 33.32 3.03 -15.90
CA VAL A 554 34.01 2.25 -14.88
C VAL A 554 34.24 0.88 -15.48
N ASP A 555 35.51 0.48 -15.59
CA ASP A 555 35.83 -0.83 -16.15
C ASP A 555 35.48 -1.97 -15.18
N LYS A 556 35.80 -3.21 -15.55
CA LYS A 556 35.55 -4.39 -14.70
C LYS A 556 36.29 -4.36 -13.35
N THR A 557 37.25 -3.45 -13.17
CA THR A 557 38.06 -3.31 -11.95
C THR A 557 37.56 -2.21 -11.01
N GLY A 558 36.58 -1.40 -11.44
CA GLY A 558 36.10 -0.26 -10.64
C GLY A 558 36.84 1.05 -10.92
N GLU A 559 37.81 1.06 -11.83
CA GLU A 559 38.56 2.27 -12.18
C GLU A 559 37.84 3.09 -13.26
N ARG A 560 37.79 4.42 -13.06
CA ARG A 560 37.30 5.37 -14.07
C ARG A 560 38.29 5.41 -15.22
N THR A 561 37.94 4.81 -16.35
CA THR A 561 38.81 4.81 -17.53
C THR A 561 38.65 6.11 -18.33
N ALA A 562 39.76 6.60 -18.89
CA ALA A 562 39.70 7.60 -19.96
C ALA A 562 39.14 6.90 -21.20
N SER A 563 37.93 7.31 -21.63
CA SER A 563 37.15 6.87 -22.80
C SER A 563 37.34 5.40 -23.26
N PRO A 564 36.35 4.52 -23.06
CA PRO A 564 36.46 3.13 -23.52
C PRO A 564 36.59 3.04 -25.05
N SER A 565 37.59 2.30 -25.52
CA SER A 565 37.83 2.04 -26.95
C SER A 565 36.65 1.28 -27.58
N LEU A 566 36.25 1.64 -28.81
CA LEU A 566 35.18 0.92 -29.52
C LEU A 566 35.48 -0.58 -29.71
N PRO A 567 34.45 -1.44 -29.61
CA PRO A 567 34.59 -2.86 -29.92
C PRO A 567 34.90 -3.07 -31.42
N SER A 568 35.68 -4.11 -31.74
CA SER A 568 36.06 -4.40 -33.13
C SER A 568 34.85 -4.75 -34.02
N LYS A 569 34.93 -4.45 -35.32
CA LYS A 569 33.89 -4.77 -36.31
C LYS A 569 33.52 -6.27 -36.33
N LYS A 570 34.49 -7.15 -36.05
CA LYS A 570 34.30 -8.60 -35.92
C LYS A 570 33.51 -8.95 -34.64
N ALA A 571 33.83 -8.30 -33.52
CA ALA A 571 33.09 -8.43 -32.27
C ALA A 571 31.63 -8.02 -32.46
N ILE A 572 31.37 -6.84 -33.03
CA ILE A 572 30.00 -6.32 -33.24
C ILE A 572 29.17 -7.26 -34.11
N LYS A 573 29.71 -7.76 -35.22
CA LYS A 573 28.99 -8.69 -36.10
C LYS A 573 28.70 -10.04 -35.44
N ALA A 574 29.63 -10.55 -34.62
CA ALA A 574 29.41 -11.76 -33.83
C ALA A 574 28.37 -11.53 -32.72
N ASN A 575 28.39 -10.35 -32.10
CA ASN A 575 27.53 -9.94 -31.00
C ASN A 575 26.11 -9.63 -31.43
N ALA A 576 25.93 -8.94 -32.57
CA ALA A 576 24.61 -8.71 -33.16
C ALA A 576 23.95 -10.05 -33.53
N ARG A 577 24.72 -11.00 -34.09
CA ARG A 577 24.23 -12.37 -34.36
C ARG A 577 23.90 -13.14 -33.08
N ALA A 578 24.72 -13.03 -32.03
CA ALA A 578 24.47 -13.66 -30.74
C ALA A 578 23.27 -13.06 -30.01
N LEU A 579 23.08 -11.73 -30.04
CA LEU A 579 21.95 -11.01 -29.47
C LEU A 579 20.64 -11.36 -30.21
N ILE A 580 20.69 -11.45 -31.54
CA ILE A 580 19.57 -11.93 -32.37
C ILE A 580 19.18 -13.38 -32.02
N ALA A 581 20.15 -14.20 -31.61
CA ALA A 581 19.95 -15.60 -31.21
C ALA A 581 19.57 -15.77 -29.73
N SER A 582 19.92 -14.83 -28.83
CA SER A 582 19.74 -14.93 -27.38
C SER A 582 18.51 -14.20 -26.82
N THR A 583 17.71 -13.55 -27.66
CA THR A 583 16.43 -12.85 -27.31
C THR A 583 15.33 -13.73 -26.68
N ALA A 584 15.63 -14.98 -26.29
CA ALA A 584 14.76 -15.81 -25.45
C ALA A 584 14.97 -15.61 -23.94
N VAL A 585 15.93 -14.77 -23.52
CA VAL A 585 16.12 -14.39 -22.11
C VAL A 585 15.19 -13.23 -21.77
N ARG A 586 14.22 -13.47 -20.87
CA ARG A 586 13.25 -12.47 -20.37
C ARG A 586 13.99 -11.20 -19.91
N PRO A 587 13.67 -10.00 -20.45
CA PRO A 587 14.06 -8.76 -19.81
C PRO A 587 13.34 -8.65 -18.46
N THR A 588 14.15 -8.41 -17.42
CA THR A 588 13.84 -7.79 -16.12
C THR A 588 12.52 -8.13 -15.41
N THR A 589 12.68 -8.55 -14.16
CA THR A 589 11.64 -8.54 -13.15
C THR A 589 11.20 -7.09 -12.84
N PRO A 590 9.89 -6.79 -12.71
CA PRO A 590 9.37 -5.46 -12.38
C PRO A 590 9.93 -4.93 -11.05
N PRO A 591 9.80 -3.61 -10.74
CA PRO A 591 10.32 -2.97 -9.52
C PRO A 591 10.11 -3.80 -8.24
N ALA A 592 9.00 -4.54 -8.18
CA ALA A 592 8.65 -5.47 -7.11
C ALA A 592 9.73 -6.49 -6.68
N VAL A 593 10.71 -6.86 -7.53
CA VAL A 593 11.73 -7.87 -7.18
C VAL A 593 12.99 -7.27 -6.55
N ALA A 594 13.30 -6.00 -6.80
CA ALA A 594 14.38 -5.30 -6.08
C ALA A 594 14.09 -5.19 -4.57
N TRP A 595 12.80 -5.05 -4.25
CA TRP A 595 12.28 -4.91 -2.89
C TRP A 595 12.59 -6.11 -1.98
N GLY A 596 12.66 -7.33 -2.51
CA GLY A 596 12.74 -8.56 -1.70
C GLY A 596 13.91 -8.63 -0.71
N LYS A 597 15.00 -7.88 -0.93
CA LYS A 597 16.14 -7.79 0.02
C LYS A 597 16.00 -6.68 1.06
N GLN A 598 15.36 -5.56 0.73
CA GLN A 598 15.15 -4.44 1.67
C GLN A 598 13.94 -4.69 2.58
N ALA A 599 12.92 -5.39 2.06
CA ALA A 599 11.73 -5.80 2.80
C ALA A 599 12.03 -6.54 4.12
N VAL A 600 13.13 -7.29 4.14
CA VAL A 600 13.55 -8.11 5.29
C VAL A 600 13.87 -7.26 6.53
N GLN A 601 14.11 -5.95 6.37
CA GLN A 601 14.51 -5.07 7.46
C GLN A 601 13.37 -4.32 8.15
N ALA A 602 12.18 -4.25 7.53
CA ALA A 602 11.06 -3.50 8.08
C ALA A 602 10.41 -4.22 9.26
N GLU A 603 10.14 -3.48 10.34
CA GLU A 603 9.77 -4.04 11.65
C GLU A 603 8.27 -4.38 11.76
N ASN A 604 7.42 -3.71 10.98
CA ASN A 604 5.98 -3.97 10.93
C ASN A 604 5.45 -4.04 9.49
N LEU A 605 4.22 -4.55 9.34
CA LEU A 605 3.58 -4.76 8.03
C LEU A 605 3.31 -3.44 7.29
N VAL A 606 3.03 -2.36 8.01
CA VAL A 606 2.76 -1.04 7.42
C VAL A 606 4.03 -0.43 6.86
N ASP A 607 5.16 -0.52 7.56
CA ASP A 607 6.45 -0.04 7.06
C ASP A 607 6.84 -0.78 5.79
N GLN A 608 6.61 -2.10 5.73
CA GLN A 608 6.79 -2.89 4.51
C GLN A 608 5.94 -2.36 3.36
N LEU A 609 4.68 -2.00 3.64
CA LEU A 609 3.75 -1.47 2.64
C LEU A 609 4.10 -0.04 2.21
N ILE A 610 4.51 0.83 3.13
CA ILE A 610 4.96 2.21 2.85
C ILE A 610 6.25 2.18 2.03
N GLN A 611 7.23 1.35 2.40
CA GLN A 611 8.45 1.17 1.61
C GLN A 611 8.13 0.64 0.21
N PHE A 612 7.22 -0.33 0.10
CA PHE A 612 6.76 -0.83 -1.19
C PHE A 612 6.08 0.27 -2.01
N LYS A 613 5.17 1.05 -1.42
CA LYS A 613 4.51 2.19 -2.05
C LYS A 613 5.54 3.18 -2.59
N ASN A 614 6.49 3.63 -1.75
CA ASN A 614 7.50 4.59 -2.14
C ASN A 614 8.37 4.07 -3.30
N HIS A 615 8.75 2.80 -3.24
CA HIS A 615 9.50 2.15 -4.31
C HIS A 615 8.70 2.01 -5.61
N TYR A 616 7.42 1.61 -5.50
CA TYR A 616 6.55 1.44 -6.66
C TYR A 616 6.26 2.78 -7.34
N VAL A 617 5.91 3.82 -6.58
CA VAL A 617 5.66 5.17 -7.10
C VAL A 617 6.90 5.72 -7.81
N ALA A 618 8.09 5.51 -7.23
CA ALA A 618 9.35 5.91 -7.87
C ALA A 618 9.60 5.17 -9.21
N GLY A 619 9.24 3.88 -9.29
CA GLY A 619 9.39 3.05 -10.50
C GLY A 619 8.24 3.14 -11.50
N GLU A 620 7.14 3.83 -11.17
CA GLU A 620 5.96 3.90 -12.04
C GLU A 620 6.26 4.70 -13.32
N ILE A 621 7.17 5.68 -13.24
CA ILE A 621 7.66 6.43 -14.41
C ILE A 621 8.25 5.46 -15.44
N ASP A 622 8.95 4.40 -15.01
CA ASP A 622 9.52 3.40 -15.92
C ASP A 622 8.42 2.71 -16.72
N LEU A 623 7.33 2.32 -16.05
CA LEU A 623 6.19 1.65 -16.69
C LEU A 623 5.45 2.56 -17.67
N ASN A 624 5.41 3.87 -17.40
CA ASN A 624 4.72 4.86 -18.23
C ASN A 624 5.59 5.45 -19.33
N PHE A 625 6.91 5.21 -19.33
CA PHE A 625 7.80 5.66 -20.39
C PHE A 625 7.52 4.90 -21.70
N ASN A 626 7.14 5.62 -22.75
CA ASN A 626 6.78 5.03 -24.05
C ASN A 626 8.04 4.70 -24.88
N TYR A 627 8.68 3.57 -24.54
CA TYR A 627 9.88 3.07 -25.23
C TYR A 627 9.69 2.88 -26.73
N VAL A 628 8.48 2.61 -27.19
CA VAL A 628 8.20 2.39 -28.62
C VAL A 628 8.33 3.67 -29.41
N THR A 629 7.60 4.71 -28.99
CA THR A 629 7.62 6.00 -29.68
C THR A 629 9.00 6.64 -29.53
N PHE A 630 9.66 6.49 -28.38
CA PHE A 630 11.04 6.92 -28.20
C PHE A 630 12.02 6.20 -29.15
N ALA A 631 11.89 4.89 -29.34
CA ALA A 631 12.71 4.14 -30.27
C ALA A 631 12.46 4.52 -31.74
N GLU A 632 11.20 4.80 -32.10
CA GLU A 632 10.84 5.31 -33.44
C GLU A 632 11.47 6.67 -33.69
N GLU A 633 11.49 7.54 -32.68
CA GLU A 633 12.15 8.83 -32.75
C GLU A 633 13.67 8.68 -32.90
N CYS A 634 14.30 7.78 -32.13
CA CYS A 634 15.72 7.45 -32.30
C CYS A 634 16.03 6.94 -33.72
N ALA A 635 15.17 6.11 -34.30
CA ALA A 635 15.32 5.60 -35.67
C ALA A 635 15.17 6.72 -36.72
N ARG A 636 14.24 7.66 -36.50
CA ARG A 636 14.07 8.86 -37.34
C ARG A 636 15.32 9.73 -37.31
N LEU A 637 15.88 9.97 -36.12
CA LEU A 637 17.11 10.73 -35.94
C LEU A 637 18.30 10.05 -36.61
N LEU A 638 18.45 8.73 -36.45
CA LEU A 638 19.49 7.98 -37.14
C LEU A 638 19.37 8.07 -38.67
N SER A 639 18.16 7.99 -39.20
CA SER A 639 17.91 8.16 -40.64
C SER A 639 18.26 9.58 -41.13
N ALA A 640 18.00 10.60 -40.32
CA ALA A 640 18.42 11.97 -40.61
C ALA A 640 19.95 12.11 -40.59
N LEU A 641 20.60 11.56 -39.56
CA LEU A 641 22.06 11.52 -39.44
C LEU A 641 22.69 10.83 -40.65
N GLN A 642 22.16 9.69 -41.06
CA GLN A 642 22.66 8.95 -42.21
C GLN A 642 22.61 9.78 -43.49
N ARG A 643 21.49 10.46 -43.76
CA ARG A 643 21.34 11.32 -44.95
C ARG A 643 22.33 12.48 -44.93
N GLU A 644 22.46 13.16 -43.80
CA GLU A 644 23.35 14.33 -43.67
C GLU A 644 24.83 13.94 -43.75
N ILE A 645 25.21 12.82 -43.13
CA ILE A 645 26.59 12.33 -43.17
C ILE A 645 26.95 11.83 -44.57
N ILE A 646 26.05 11.12 -45.26
CA ILE A 646 26.27 10.74 -46.67
C ILE A 646 26.43 11.98 -47.55
N ALA A 647 25.66 13.03 -47.33
CA ALA A 647 25.75 14.27 -48.11
C ALA A 647 27.08 15.01 -47.88
N ARG A 648 27.59 15.02 -46.64
CA ARG A 648 28.82 15.76 -46.27
C ARG A 648 30.10 14.96 -46.47
N VAL A 649 30.05 13.64 -46.24
CA VAL A 649 31.21 12.75 -46.24
C VAL A 649 30.82 11.39 -46.87
N PRO A 650 30.65 11.34 -48.19
CA PRO A 650 30.11 10.16 -48.90
C PRO A 650 30.98 8.90 -48.77
N ASP A 651 32.23 9.03 -48.33
CA ASP A 651 33.16 7.92 -48.13
C ASP A 651 33.04 7.24 -46.76
N VAL A 652 32.34 7.86 -45.80
CA VAL A 652 32.22 7.33 -44.42
C VAL A 652 31.21 6.20 -44.32
N LEU A 653 30.13 6.27 -45.09
CA LEU A 653 29.02 5.32 -45.01
C LEU A 653 28.96 4.44 -46.26
N PRO A 654 28.69 3.12 -46.11
CA PRO A 654 28.51 2.24 -47.26
C PRO A 654 27.41 2.77 -48.18
N ARG A 655 27.65 2.84 -49.50
CA ARG A 655 26.62 3.26 -50.49
C ARG A 655 25.41 2.31 -50.57
N LYS A 656 25.51 1.10 -50.01
CA LYS A 656 24.40 0.14 -49.90
C LYS A 656 23.64 0.38 -48.59
N LYS A 657 22.35 0.03 -48.54
CA LYS A 657 21.54 0.02 -47.30
C LYS A 657 22.19 -0.87 -46.25
N ALA A 658 23.12 -0.32 -45.49
CA ALA A 658 23.69 -0.95 -44.32
C ALA A 658 22.63 -0.95 -43.22
N PRO A 659 22.58 -2.00 -42.38
CA PRO A 659 21.69 -2.00 -41.23
C PRO A 659 22.08 -0.88 -40.26
N ASP A 660 21.10 -0.37 -39.54
CA ASP A 660 21.20 0.83 -38.68
C ASP A 660 22.39 0.79 -37.70
N HIS A 661 22.66 -0.37 -37.09
CA HIS A 661 23.82 -0.55 -36.19
C HIS A 661 25.17 -0.42 -36.89
N GLU A 662 25.29 -0.79 -38.17
CA GLU A 662 26.53 -0.62 -38.94
C GLU A 662 26.76 0.87 -39.29
N VAL A 663 25.67 1.62 -39.54
CA VAL A 663 25.72 3.08 -39.74
C VAL A 663 26.23 3.74 -38.46
N LEU A 664 25.59 3.45 -37.33
CA LEU A 664 26.01 3.96 -36.02
C LEU A 664 27.46 3.62 -35.70
N TYR A 665 27.85 2.36 -35.86
CA TYR A 665 29.23 1.94 -35.61
C TYR A 665 30.23 2.69 -36.48
N SER A 666 29.91 2.89 -37.76
CA SER A 666 30.79 3.63 -38.68
C SER A 666 30.94 5.08 -38.23
N ILE A 667 29.85 5.74 -37.79
CA ILE A 667 29.90 7.10 -37.24
C ILE A 667 30.79 7.15 -36.00
N LEU A 668 30.61 6.22 -35.06
CA LEU A 668 31.37 6.18 -33.82
C LEU A 668 32.85 5.90 -34.06
N GLN A 669 33.18 4.90 -34.89
CA GLN A 669 34.56 4.57 -35.25
C GLN A 669 35.29 5.77 -35.85
N TRP A 670 34.53 6.57 -36.60
CA TRP A 670 35.01 7.74 -37.28
C TRP A 670 35.18 8.94 -36.33
N LEU A 671 34.33 9.07 -35.30
CA LEU A 671 34.52 10.02 -34.20
C LEU A 671 35.70 9.65 -33.29
N GLU A 672 36.05 8.37 -33.16
CA GLU A 672 37.22 7.92 -32.40
C GLU A 672 38.54 8.06 -33.15
N SER A 673 38.55 8.03 -34.48
CA SER A 673 39.79 8.06 -35.26
C SER A 673 40.61 9.32 -34.98
N THR A 674 41.94 9.14 -34.91
CA THR A 674 42.93 10.18 -34.59
C THR A 674 43.46 10.91 -35.83
N GLU A 675 43.05 10.51 -37.04
CA GLU A 675 43.56 11.06 -38.29
C GLU A 675 42.84 12.36 -38.72
N GLY A 676 43.58 13.47 -38.77
CA GLY A 676 43.36 14.57 -39.73
C GLY A 676 42.03 15.35 -39.73
N ASN A 677 41.69 15.99 -38.60
CA ASN A 677 40.78 17.12 -38.30
C ASN A 677 39.57 17.52 -39.20
N SER A 678 39.66 17.61 -40.53
CA SER A 678 38.66 18.36 -41.31
C SER A 678 37.32 17.62 -41.46
N SER A 679 37.36 16.35 -41.85
CA SER A 679 36.16 15.53 -41.89
C SER A 679 35.60 15.34 -40.46
N LYS A 680 36.47 15.40 -39.42
CA LYS A 680 36.16 14.97 -38.02
C LYS A 680 35.15 15.90 -37.44
N SER A 681 35.54 17.16 -37.57
CA SER A 681 34.68 18.30 -37.36
C SER A 681 33.39 18.22 -38.18
N ARG A 682 33.41 17.81 -39.46
CA ARG A 682 32.19 17.74 -40.29
C ARG A 682 31.17 16.71 -39.81
N VAL A 683 31.58 15.48 -39.49
CA VAL A 683 30.67 14.44 -38.97
C VAL A 683 30.18 14.78 -37.56
N ALA A 684 31.09 15.23 -36.69
CA ALA A 684 30.72 15.67 -35.35
C ALA A 684 29.75 16.87 -35.39
N SER A 685 30.00 17.84 -36.27
CA SER A 685 29.14 19.01 -36.48
C SER A 685 27.78 18.61 -37.06
N ALA A 686 27.73 17.68 -38.01
CA ALA A 686 26.46 17.16 -38.53
C ALA A 686 25.65 16.45 -37.45
N ALA A 687 26.31 15.60 -36.67
CA ALA A 687 25.68 14.86 -35.58
C ALA A 687 25.20 15.78 -34.46
N SER A 688 26.03 16.72 -34.04
CA SER A 688 25.70 17.78 -33.08
C SER A 688 24.55 18.64 -33.57
N SER A 689 24.52 19.04 -34.85
CA SER A 689 23.43 19.84 -35.39
C SER A 689 22.09 19.10 -35.40
N ILE A 690 22.07 17.82 -35.80
CA ILE A 690 20.83 17.05 -35.90
C ILE A 690 20.31 16.67 -34.51
N LEU A 691 21.19 16.20 -33.64
CA LEU A 691 20.81 15.89 -32.26
C LEU A 691 20.44 17.17 -31.51
N GLY A 692 21.22 18.25 -31.65
CA GLY A 692 20.89 19.56 -31.07
C GLY A 692 19.49 20.02 -31.44
N GLN A 693 19.14 20.01 -32.74
CA GLN A 693 17.79 20.36 -33.18
C GLN A 693 16.68 19.47 -32.58
N ALA A 694 16.94 18.17 -32.44
CA ALA A 694 15.98 17.26 -31.84
C ALA A 694 15.78 17.55 -30.35
N ILE A 695 16.88 17.76 -29.61
CA ILE A 695 16.85 18.07 -28.19
C ILE A 695 16.20 19.45 -27.97
N ASP A 696 16.51 20.46 -28.79
CA ASP A 696 15.89 21.79 -28.72
C ASP A 696 14.36 21.74 -28.98
N SER A 697 13.92 20.84 -29.86
CA SER A 697 12.49 20.73 -30.19
C SER A 697 11.67 20.00 -29.13
N ASP A 698 12.25 18.98 -28.48
CA ASP A 698 11.47 18.07 -27.66
C ASP A 698 12.32 17.24 -26.66
N ALA A 699 13.10 17.91 -25.81
CA ALA A 699 14.06 17.25 -24.92
C ALA A 699 13.44 16.35 -23.83
N GLU A 700 12.18 16.61 -23.46
CA GLU A 700 11.54 16.01 -22.27
C GLU A 700 10.08 15.59 -22.51
N SER A 701 9.62 15.43 -23.77
CA SER A 701 8.21 15.01 -23.98
C SER A 701 7.93 13.66 -23.37
N PHE A 702 8.82 12.69 -23.54
CA PHE A 702 8.55 11.30 -23.10
C PHE A 702 8.57 11.20 -21.58
N LEU A 703 9.52 11.84 -20.92
CA LEU A 703 9.63 11.86 -19.47
C LEU A 703 8.55 12.74 -18.83
N SER A 704 8.18 13.86 -19.45
CA SER A 704 7.06 14.69 -19.00
C SER A 704 5.73 13.95 -19.13
N GLU A 705 5.51 13.23 -20.25
CA GLU A 705 4.33 12.39 -20.44
C GLU A 705 4.31 11.25 -19.41
N ALA A 706 5.43 10.54 -19.21
CA ALA A 706 5.54 9.47 -18.23
C ALA A 706 5.25 9.98 -16.80
N ARG A 707 5.82 11.13 -16.42
CA ARG A 707 5.55 11.78 -15.13
C ARG A 707 4.08 12.18 -15.00
N SER A 708 3.48 12.75 -16.05
CA SER A 708 2.05 13.12 -16.04
C SER A 708 1.15 11.90 -15.89
N GLN A 709 1.54 10.74 -16.41
CA GLN A 709 0.80 9.49 -16.24
C GLN A 709 1.03 8.82 -14.87
N SER A 710 2.18 9.08 -14.22
CA SER A 710 2.54 8.54 -12.89
C SER A 710 2.03 9.42 -11.74
N SER A 711 2.08 10.74 -11.89
CA SER A 711 1.43 11.65 -10.95
C SER A 711 -0.07 11.44 -11.11
N GLY A 712 -0.78 11.09 -10.05
CA GLY A 712 -2.25 10.99 -10.09
C GLY A 712 -2.95 12.32 -10.50
N SER A 713 -2.17 13.39 -10.68
CA SER A 713 -2.53 14.68 -11.26
C SER A 713 -3.10 14.48 -12.66
N LEU A 714 -4.42 14.50 -12.72
CA LEU A 714 -5.13 14.78 -13.96
C LEU A 714 -4.68 16.14 -14.51
N SER A 715 -4.78 16.34 -15.83
CA SER A 715 -4.70 17.68 -16.39
C SER A 715 -5.73 18.57 -15.66
N ALA A 716 -5.38 19.83 -15.42
CA ALA A 716 -6.19 20.79 -14.64
C ALA A 716 -7.67 20.88 -15.08
N GLU A 717 -8.00 20.45 -16.30
CA GLU A 717 -9.35 20.38 -16.86
C GLU A 717 -10.30 19.41 -16.14
N HIS A 718 -9.81 18.45 -15.34
CA HIS A 718 -10.65 17.42 -14.69
C HIS A 718 -10.63 17.48 -13.16
N HIS A 719 -10.23 18.60 -12.57
CA HIS A 719 -10.44 18.81 -11.13
C HIS A 719 -11.94 18.82 -10.82
N ILE A 720 -12.44 17.68 -10.35
CA ILE A 720 -13.76 17.59 -9.73
C ILE A 720 -13.73 18.55 -8.54
N PRO A 721 -14.64 19.54 -8.47
CA PRO A 721 -14.75 20.42 -7.30
C PRO A 721 -14.91 19.53 -6.05
N ARG A 722 -14.05 19.72 -5.04
CA ARG A 722 -14.06 18.93 -3.79
C ARG A 722 -15.49 18.75 -3.26
N PRO A 723 -16.11 17.56 -3.33
CA PRO A 723 -17.32 17.29 -2.59
C PRO A 723 -16.88 16.89 -1.18
N LEU A 724 -17.10 17.76 -0.19
CA LEU A 724 -16.73 17.52 1.21
C LEU A 724 -17.71 16.56 1.92
N ALA A 725 -18.16 15.52 1.22
CA ALA A 725 -19.21 14.60 1.66
C ALA A 725 -18.69 13.31 2.33
N ALA A 726 -17.37 13.10 2.42
CA ALA A 726 -16.79 11.85 2.94
C ALA A 726 -15.82 12.07 4.12
N ILE A 727 -16.15 12.96 5.05
CA ILE A 727 -15.50 12.97 6.38
C ILE A 727 -16.49 12.32 7.36
N THR A 728 -16.04 11.25 8.02
CA THR A 728 -16.83 10.44 8.95
C THR A 728 -17.44 11.29 10.10
N PRO A 729 -18.59 10.88 10.67
CA PRO A 729 -19.29 11.62 11.73
C PRO A 729 -18.41 11.96 12.95
N ASP A 730 -17.49 11.07 13.34
CA ASP A 730 -16.65 11.25 14.52
C ASP A 730 -15.63 12.40 14.41
N PHE A 731 -15.28 12.83 13.20
CA PHE A 731 -14.36 13.96 13.00
C PHE A 731 -15.08 15.32 13.08
N LYS A 732 -16.41 15.36 12.86
CA LYS A 732 -17.21 16.60 12.96
C LYS A 732 -17.34 17.09 14.39
N THR A 733 -17.45 16.19 15.37
CA THR A 733 -17.69 16.54 16.77
C THR A 733 -16.46 17.15 17.44
N THR A 734 -15.26 16.64 17.12
CA THR A 734 -13.99 17.07 17.73
C THR A 734 -13.47 18.42 17.17
N LEU A 735 -13.78 18.73 15.90
CA LEU A 735 -13.34 19.99 15.28
C LEU A 735 -14.24 21.18 15.66
N LEU A 736 -15.54 20.95 15.87
CA LEU A 736 -16.50 22.02 16.22
C LEU A 736 -16.39 22.48 17.67
N MET A 737 -15.90 21.64 18.59
CA MET A 737 -15.81 22.00 20.01
C MET A 737 -14.57 22.85 20.37
N ASN A 738 -13.61 23.04 19.47
CA ASN A 738 -12.30 23.62 19.82
C ASN A 738 -11.91 24.95 19.15
N GLU A 739 -12.76 25.57 18.32
CA GLU A 739 -12.43 26.87 17.70
C GLU A 739 -13.18 28.06 18.32
N VAL A 740 -12.56 28.63 19.37
CA VAL A 740 -12.90 29.94 19.91
C VAL A 740 -12.38 31.01 18.94
N GLY A 741 -13.28 31.71 18.22
CA GLY A 741 -12.92 32.91 17.44
C GLY A 741 -13.49 33.03 16.01
N ALA A 742 -14.45 32.20 15.60
CA ALA A 742 -15.04 32.30 14.26
C ALA A 742 -15.90 33.56 14.06
N LYS A 743 -15.82 34.18 12.87
CA LYS A 743 -16.67 35.30 12.44
C LYS A 743 -17.76 34.78 11.49
N THR A 744 -18.98 35.31 11.56
CA THR A 744 -20.10 34.89 10.69
C THR A 744 -20.71 36.08 9.93
N GLU A 745 -21.17 35.83 8.70
CA GLU A 745 -21.89 36.80 7.86
C GLU A 745 -23.02 36.07 7.13
N ILE A 746 -24.20 36.69 7.15
CA ILE A 746 -25.42 36.13 6.58
C ILE A 746 -25.92 37.06 5.49
N THR A 747 -26.17 36.51 4.30
CA THR A 747 -26.79 37.21 3.17
C THR A 747 -28.07 36.50 2.77
N ARG A 748 -28.94 37.18 2.00
CA ARG A 748 -30.23 36.63 1.51
C ARG A 748 -30.13 35.28 0.78
N THR A 749 -28.96 34.91 0.28
CA THR A 749 -28.76 33.69 -0.52
C THR A 749 -27.66 32.79 0.01
N SER A 750 -27.00 33.15 1.12
CA SER A 750 -25.94 32.32 1.67
C SER A 750 -25.56 32.67 3.10
N PHE A 751 -25.17 31.63 3.83
CA PHE A 751 -24.57 31.71 5.16
C PHE A 751 -23.07 31.46 5.03
N THR A 752 -22.23 32.32 5.63
CA THR A 752 -20.77 32.23 5.55
C THR A 752 -20.12 32.27 6.94
N ILE A 753 -19.20 31.34 7.22
CA ILE A 753 -18.37 31.33 8.44
C ILE A 753 -16.90 31.43 8.04
N TRP A 754 -16.13 32.24 8.77
CA TRP A 754 -14.67 32.26 8.73
C TRP A 754 -14.09 31.68 10.01
N ASP A 755 -13.14 30.76 9.87
CA ASP A 755 -12.33 30.29 11.00
C ASP A 755 -11.33 31.36 11.46
N ALA A 756 -10.66 31.11 12.59
CA ALA A 756 -9.64 32.02 13.16
C ALA A 756 -8.40 32.23 12.23
N ARG A 757 -8.29 31.46 11.15
CA ARG A 757 -7.21 31.53 10.15
C ARG A 757 -7.66 32.21 8.84
N GLY A 758 -8.91 32.66 8.76
CA GLY A 758 -9.47 33.36 7.60
C GLY A 758 -10.02 32.44 6.50
N THR A 759 -10.15 31.14 6.74
CA THR A 759 -10.70 30.20 5.75
C THR A 759 -12.22 30.32 5.68
N MET A 760 -12.75 30.56 4.48
CA MET A 760 -14.18 30.84 4.25
C MET A 760 -14.98 29.57 3.94
N ARG A 761 -16.14 29.40 4.59
CA ARG A 761 -17.13 28.35 4.30
C ARG A 761 -18.47 28.98 3.93
N LYS A 762 -19.03 28.67 2.76
CA LYS A 762 -20.29 29.23 2.24
C LYS A 762 -21.31 28.13 1.92
N TRP A 763 -22.53 28.26 2.43
CA TRP A 763 -23.63 27.33 2.15
C TRP A 763 -24.74 28.02 1.33
N ALA A 764 -25.30 27.31 0.34
CA ALA A 764 -26.41 27.77 -0.50
C ALA A 764 -27.57 26.76 -0.40
N GLY A 765 -28.78 27.23 -0.12
CA GLY A 765 -30.00 26.42 0.02
C GLY A 765 -31.24 27.14 -0.53
N ALA A 766 -32.32 26.38 -0.78
CA ALA A 766 -33.58 26.88 -1.32
C ALA A 766 -34.25 27.90 -0.39
N LEU A 767 -34.96 28.87 -0.99
CA LEU A 767 -35.55 30.04 -0.32
C LEU A 767 -36.39 29.74 0.95
N GLU A 768 -37.06 28.58 1.00
CA GLU A 768 -37.93 28.20 2.14
C GLU A 768 -37.15 27.72 3.37
N THR A 769 -36.08 26.94 3.18
CA THR A 769 -35.19 26.55 4.29
C THR A 769 -34.38 27.73 4.79
N THR A 770 -34.01 28.66 3.89
CA THR A 770 -33.30 29.90 4.29
C THR A 770 -34.14 30.75 5.25
N ALA A 771 -35.45 30.91 5.00
CA ALA A 771 -36.33 31.68 5.88
C ALA A 771 -36.56 31.02 7.26
N ALA A 772 -36.45 29.70 7.36
CA ALA A 772 -36.54 28.97 8.63
C ALA A 772 -35.23 29.07 9.43
N PHE A 773 -34.07 28.94 8.78
CA PHE A 773 -32.77 29.19 9.43
C PHE A 773 -32.59 30.65 9.84
N ASP A 774 -33.08 31.61 9.05
CA ASP A 774 -33.08 33.02 9.42
C ASP A 774 -33.93 33.29 10.68
N ARG A 775 -35.08 32.61 10.82
CA ARG A 775 -35.92 32.72 12.04
C ARG A 775 -35.23 32.12 13.26
N ILE A 776 -34.52 31.00 13.12
CA ILE A 776 -33.73 30.41 14.21
C ILE A 776 -32.58 31.35 14.58
N ALA A 777 -31.87 31.91 13.59
CA ALA A 777 -30.78 32.84 13.81
C ALA A 777 -31.22 34.12 14.52
N GLN A 778 -32.40 34.65 14.16
CA GLN A 778 -33.00 35.87 14.73
C GLN A 778 -33.80 35.64 16.02
N SER A 779 -33.94 34.39 16.47
CA SER A 779 -34.64 34.10 17.74
C SER A 779 -33.82 34.53 18.96
N ASP A 780 -34.47 34.71 20.11
CA ASP A 780 -33.82 34.99 21.39
C ASP A 780 -33.25 33.73 22.08
N LEU A 781 -33.18 32.60 21.37
CA LEU A 781 -32.60 31.36 21.87
C LEU A 781 -31.09 31.51 22.10
N ASP A 782 -30.56 30.80 23.09
CA ASP A 782 -29.11 30.70 23.27
C ASP A 782 -28.45 29.87 22.15
N LEU A 783 -27.12 29.87 22.07
CA LEU A 783 -26.38 29.24 20.98
C LEU A 783 -26.65 27.73 20.89
N ASP A 784 -26.74 27.04 22.02
CA ASP A 784 -26.96 25.60 22.09
C ASP A 784 -28.38 25.25 21.64
N GLN A 785 -29.36 26.06 22.05
CA GLN A 785 -30.75 25.94 21.61
C GLN A 785 -30.93 26.23 20.11
N LYS A 786 -30.22 27.23 19.57
CA LYS A 786 -30.21 27.52 18.12
C LYS A 786 -29.60 26.37 17.33
N MET A 787 -28.53 25.76 17.83
CA MET A 787 -27.91 24.59 17.19
C MET A 787 -28.83 23.37 17.23
N ALA A 788 -29.50 23.12 18.36
CA ALA A 788 -30.47 22.03 18.48
C ALA A 788 -31.67 22.22 17.52
N ALA A 789 -32.23 23.43 17.45
CA ALA A 789 -33.34 23.74 16.54
C ALA A 789 -32.94 23.64 15.05
N ALA A 790 -31.71 24.03 14.72
CA ALA A 790 -31.15 23.90 13.37
C ALA A 790 -30.99 22.43 12.96
N LEU A 791 -30.52 21.57 13.88
CA LEU A 791 -30.38 20.13 13.68
C LEU A 791 -31.73 19.42 13.51
N GLU A 792 -32.73 19.80 14.31
CA GLU A 792 -34.08 19.25 14.19
C GLU A 792 -34.74 19.63 12.85
N LEU A 793 -34.54 20.87 12.40
CA LEU A 793 -35.04 21.36 11.11
C LEU A 793 -34.38 20.62 9.92
N ASP A 794 -33.07 20.37 9.99
CA ASP A 794 -32.31 19.63 8.96
C ASP A 794 -32.77 18.16 8.88
N GLN A 795 -32.96 17.51 10.03
CA GLN A 795 -33.51 16.15 10.11
C GLN A 795 -34.91 16.09 9.49
N LYS A 796 -35.78 17.04 9.82
CA LYS A 796 -37.14 17.10 9.27
C LYS A 796 -37.15 17.31 7.75
N TRP A 797 -36.24 18.13 7.22
CA TRP A 797 -36.11 18.34 5.78
C TRP A 797 -35.62 17.09 5.04
N GLU A 798 -34.63 16.38 5.59
CA GLU A 798 -34.16 15.11 5.01
C GLU A 798 -35.25 14.01 5.06
N THR A 799 -36.07 13.97 6.12
CA THR A 799 -37.25 13.09 6.16
C THR A 799 -38.26 13.48 5.07
N ASP A 800 -38.68 14.74 4.98
CA ASP A 800 -39.65 15.20 3.97
C ASP A 800 -39.16 14.98 2.52
N LYS A 801 -37.85 15.07 2.29
CA LYS A 801 -37.24 14.80 0.99
C LYS A 801 -37.33 13.32 0.61
N ARG A 802 -37.04 12.41 1.55
CA ARG A 802 -37.19 10.95 1.37
C ARG A 802 -38.64 10.51 1.18
N TRP A 803 -39.57 11.26 1.76
CA TRP A 803 -41.01 11.06 1.51
C TRP A 803 -41.42 11.52 0.11
N ARG A 804 -40.88 12.66 -0.37
CA ARG A 804 -41.19 13.17 -1.71
C ARG A 804 -40.58 12.35 -2.84
N ASP A 805 -39.41 11.76 -2.64
CA ASP A 805 -38.75 10.93 -3.65
C ASP A 805 -39.18 9.45 -3.62
N GLY A 806 -40.04 9.07 -2.67
CA GLY A 806 -40.60 7.72 -2.55
C GLY A 806 -39.58 6.67 -2.06
N SER A 807 -38.45 7.08 -1.51
CA SER A 807 -37.39 6.18 -1.04
C SER A 807 -37.66 5.54 0.34
N GLU A 808 -38.71 5.96 1.03
CA GLU A 808 -39.13 5.39 2.32
C GLU A 808 -40.54 4.77 2.23
N VAL A 809 -40.69 3.47 2.49
CA VAL A 809 -41.98 2.78 2.62
C VAL A 809 -42.32 2.68 4.12
N TRP A 810 -43.42 3.29 4.53
CA TRP A 810 -43.78 3.43 5.95
C TRP A 810 -44.41 2.16 6.55
N SER A 811 -44.09 1.85 7.82
CA SER A 811 -44.44 0.58 8.50
C SER A 811 -45.09 0.73 9.89
N GLY A 812 -45.80 1.83 10.15
CA GLY A 812 -46.50 2.06 11.43
C GLY A 812 -48.02 1.76 11.40
N PRO A 813 -48.74 2.01 12.51
CA PRO A 813 -50.09 1.49 12.76
C PRO A 813 -51.22 2.45 12.35
N TRP A 814 -51.05 3.21 11.27
CA TRP A 814 -52.14 4.08 10.78
C TRP A 814 -53.13 3.27 9.96
N THR A 815 -54.39 3.68 10.04
CA THR A 815 -55.38 3.17 9.11
C THR A 815 -55.11 3.73 7.71
N GLU A 816 -55.44 2.97 6.67
CA GLU A 816 -55.24 3.37 5.26
C GLU A 816 -55.86 4.75 4.96
N THR A 817 -56.96 5.10 5.66
CA THR A 817 -57.63 6.39 5.55
C THR A 817 -56.82 7.56 6.15
N GLU A 818 -56.11 7.35 7.27
CA GLU A 818 -55.24 8.38 7.87
C GLU A 818 -54.00 8.66 7.02
N TYR A 819 -53.44 7.61 6.42
CA TYR A 819 -52.32 7.72 5.49
C TYR A 819 -52.72 8.51 4.23
N LEU A 820 -53.88 8.20 3.63
CA LEU A 820 -54.37 8.89 2.44
C LEU A 820 -54.73 10.37 2.71
N ASN A 821 -55.29 10.68 3.88
CA ASN A 821 -55.60 12.06 4.25
C ASN A 821 -54.34 12.92 4.42
N ARG A 822 -53.29 12.40 5.05
CA ARG A 822 -52.02 13.15 5.19
C ARG A 822 -51.23 13.26 3.89
N TRP A 823 -51.28 12.23 3.05
CA TRP A 823 -50.69 12.30 1.71
C TRP A 823 -51.38 13.37 0.85
N ALA A 824 -52.70 13.50 0.95
CA ALA A 824 -53.47 14.55 0.29
C ALA A 824 -53.17 15.97 0.81
N GLU A 825 -52.78 16.13 2.08
CA GLU A 825 -52.37 17.43 2.66
C GLU A 825 -50.98 17.92 2.18
N HIS A 826 -50.13 17.01 1.67
CA HIS A 826 -48.72 17.29 1.35
C HIS A 826 -48.35 17.06 -0.13
N SER A 827 -49.32 16.66 -0.95
CA SER A 827 -49.18 16.57 -2.41
C SER A 827 -49.65 17.89 -3.05
N PRO A 828 -48.96 18.42 -4.08
CA PRO A 828 -49.34 19.68 -4.75
C PRO A 828 -50.75 19.67 -5.35
#